data_AF-A0A218Z302-F1
#
_entry.id   AF-A0A218Z302-F1
#
_cell.length_a   1.000
_cell.length_b   1.000
_cell.length_c   1.000
_cell.angle_alpha   90.00
_cell.angle_beta   90.00
_cell.angle_gamma   90.00
#
_symmetry.space_group_name_H-M   'P 1'
#
loop_
_entity.id
_entity.type
_entity.pdbx_description
1 polymer ?
#
loop_
_entity_poly.entity_id
_entity_poly.type
_entity_poly.pdbx_seq_one_letter_code
_entity_poly.pdbx_strand_id
1 'polypeptide(L)'
;MADNGGSCFEKSLKRPLENESKPHYPPPQSFSAEDSAVIQAEKADRKGSRHEEASEEPAAKRVKIEEPVSGSMASLDGGAGSRDSRGDVRDKVKGIALVKPEFLVDTYSRRTASTSTFHVDDDAAEARIDDRDNDNGGGSKKKTKQKKEKGQNKSREFGSWYDAIRLCNTRANSPEFSPKHCNFGDSCKCSHDLRKYLQDGKREDLSTFEGRCPVWEKHGVCHAGWKCRFVASHSKEITREDGRKELILTFKDGAEKEETEEEGRKDVFNVVSTKDKLDLARKRFKTDKSDEYNRWLDEEQKEMGKIYHRKKSDLEDREENRAIFKDPPFLPSEKRRIYFGPETPVLAPLTTQGNLPFRRMCVEFGAQLTYSEMAMAMPLLQGQKSEWALMKAHESETSPPRYTPSSIVQGYDNSKDLKFATQVSATKPWQATKAAEIMANLVPHIRLMDLNCGCPIEMVYQSGAGSGLLDAPSKLEKMIRGMNSVSGEIPVTAKIRMGTKTDKPIAKKLIERLAFGGLESKSRLGAPGCAAITLHGRSRQQRYTKNADWGYIAECAALVKGYNQDKSNLVDTIAEPDERTQANSKEGKLYFIGNGDCYSHVDYLDHIQNAGVDSVMVARGALIKPWIFEEIEQGQYLDKSASERLGYVEKFVRYGLEAWGSDEVGVGQTRRFLLEWLSFAHRYVPVGILAHLPPSLQDRPPAYRGRDDMETLLASDNYLDWIKIRTRLDCSESSTIITLQDSKMTLYYSLVFLLLVAEMTLFMLLIVPLPFTIRRKMFTFIESPLVAKLQYGMKITFIFILILFIDSVNRVYRVQIELAEANKTSGQAVMGHERMEVQARKFYSQRNMYLCGFTLFLSLILNRTYIMILDVLRLEEKVKKYEGDPKATGKESEKLANAGNAGEIGKLRKQLAEKERDIEILKKQSEGLSKEYIEMSDKYGNTNPDATPKKDR
;
A
#
# COMPACT_ATOMS: atom_id res chain seq x y z
N MET A 1 37.30 -13.31 -56.66
CA MET A 1 38.39 -14.00 -55.93
C MET A 1 37.91 -14.11 -54.49
N ALA A 2 37.24 -15.23 -54.19
CA ALA A 2 37.76 -16.34 -53.37
C ALA A 2 37.71 -15.94 -51.88
N ASP A 3 36.65 -16.34 -51.16
CA ASP A 3 36.50 -17.62 -50.40
C ASP A 3 36.97 -17.41 -48.95
N ASN A 4 36.37 -17.91 -47.87
CA ASN A 4 35.29 -18.84 -47.54
C ASN A 4 34.93 -18.51 -46.05
N GLY A 5 33.68 -18.55 -45.58
CA GLY A 5 32.90 -19.75 -45.23
C GLY A 5 32.71 -19.77 -43.70
N GLY A 6 31.61 -20.20 -43.09
CA GLY A 6 30.30 -20.73 -43.49
C GLY A 6 29.37 -20.55 -42.26
N SER A 7 28.08 -20.25 -42.45
CA SER A 7 26.97 -21.21 -42.63
C SER A 7 26.58 -21.89 -41.30
N CYS A 8 25.33 -22.09 -40.88
CA CYS A 8 23.98 -21.98 -41.45
C CYS A 8 23.07 -22.73 -40.42
N PHE A 9 21.74 -22.85 -40.46
CA PHE A 9 20.71 -22.69 -41.48
C PHE A 9 19.36 -22.59 -40.75
N GLU A 10 18.47 -21.75 -41.27
CA GLU A 10 17.02 -21.87 -41.10
C GLU A 10 16.53 -23.28 -41.44
N LYS A 11 15.58 -23.80 -40.66
CA LYS A 11 14.72 -24.90 -41.08
C LYS A 11 13.26 -24.53 -40.87
N SER A 12 12.63 -24.23 -42.00
CA SER A 12 11.20 -24.39 -42.26
C SER A 12 10.75 -25.79 -41.85
N LEU A 13 9.66 -25.89 -41.09
CA LEU A 13 8.95 -27.13 -40.84
C LEU A 13 7.54 -27.02 -41.44
N LYS A 14 7.43 -27.39 -42.72
CA LYS A 14 6.26 -28.08 -43.28
C LYS A 14 6.29 -29.55 -42.82
N ARG A 15 5.14 -30.11 -42.45
CA ARG A 15 4.84 -31.55 -42.48
C ARG A 15 3.30 -31.78 -42.36
N PRO A 16 2.77 -32.94 -42.78
CA PRO A 16 2.15 -33.08 -44.10
C PRO A 16 0.67 -33.50 -44.05
N LEU A 17 -0.01 -33.29 -45.18
CA LEU A 17 -1.30 -33.90 -45.51
C LEU A 17 -1.08 -35.34 -45.98
N GLU A 18 -1.69 -36.32 -45.30
CA GLU A 18 -2.05 -37.62 -45.88
C GLU A 18 -3.40 -38.12 -45.31
N ASN A 19 -4.26 -38.40 -46.28
CA ASN A 19 -5.55 -39.08 -46.39
C ASN A 19 -6.16 -39.98 -45.26
N GLU A 20 -7.48 -39.79 -45.16
CA GLU A 20 -8.57 -40.79 -45.05
C GLU A 20 -8.72 -41.68 -43.80
N SER A 21 -9.63 -41.26 -42.91
CA SER A 21 -10.76 -42.11 -42.47
C SER A 21 -11.88 -41.26 -41.86
N LYS A 22 -13.03 -41.21 -42.52
CA LYS A 22 -14.27 -40.55 -42.04
C LYS A 22 -14.76 -41.19 -40.74
N PRO A 23 -15.10 -40.44 -39.68
CA PRO A 23 -15.93 -40.98 -38.62
C PRO A 23 -17.39 -41.05 -39.09
N HIS A 24 -17.90 -42.28 -39.14
CA HIS A 24 -19.29 -42.62 -39.34
C HIS A 24 -20.14 -41.98 -38.23
N TYR A 25 -21.04 -41.06 -38.59
CA TYR A 25 -22.14 -40.68 -37.71
C TYR A 25 -23.16 -41.84 -37.67
N PRO A 26 -23.59 -42.30 -36.48
CA PRO A 26 -24.74 -43.19 -36.41
C PRO A 26 -26.02 -42.41 -36.81
N PRO A 27 -26.92 -43.02 -37.60
CA PRO A 27 -28.16 -42.38 -38.02
C PRO A 27 -29.12 -42.16 -36.83
N PRO A 28 -30.02 -41.17 -36.90
CA PRO A 28 -31.02 -40.93 -35.88
C PRO A 28 -31.99 -42.11 -35.82
N GLN A 29 -32.09 -42.76 -34.66
CA GLN A 29 -33.13 -43.75 -34.42
C GLN A 29 -34.46 -43.03 -34.14
N SER A 30 -35.39 -43.23 -35.07
CA SER A 30 -36.82 -42.98 -34.93
C SER A 30 -37.51 -44.19 -34.30
N PHE A 31 -38.21 -44.01 -33.19
CA PHE A 31 -39.35 -44.80 -32.70
C PHE A 31 -39.93 -44.02 -31.51
N SER A 32 -41.23 -43.95 -31.23
CA SER A 32 -42.49 -44.08 -31.95
C SER A 32 -43.54 -43.55 -30.97
N ALA A 33 -44.67 -43.11 -31.49
CA ALA A 33 -45.85 -42.77 -30.70
C ALA A 33 -46.43 -44.03 -30.00
N GLU A 34 -47.37 -43.78 -29.07
CA GLU A 34 -48.05 -44.71 -28.13
C GLU A 34 -47.31 -44.79 -26.77
N ASP A 35 -47.81 -44.24 -25.65
CA ASP A 35 -49.19 -44.27 -25.18
C ASP A 35 -49.69 -42.94 -24.58
N SER A 36 -50.94 -42.69 -24.92
CA SER A 36 -51.75 -41.55 -24.49
C SER A 36 -52.46 -41.82 -23.16
N ALA A 37 -52.68 -40.70 -22.45
CA ALA A 37 -53.83 -40.42 -21.58
C ALA A 37 -53.96 -41.18 -20.25
N VAL A 38 -54.18 -40.42 -19.17
CA VAL A 38 -55.43 -40.45 -18.37
C VAL A 38 -55.42 -39.33 -17.31
N ILE A 39 -56.40 -38.44 -17.52
CA ILE A 39 -57.27 -37.75 -16.54
C ILE A 39 -56.85 -36.42 -15.90
N GLN A 40 -57.66 -35.43 -16.32
CA GLN A 40 -57.95 -34.11 -15.77
C GLN A 40 -58.69 -34.18 -14.41
N ALA A 41 -58.52 -33.13 -13.59
CA ALA A 41 -59.50 -32.46 -12.70
C ALA A 41 -58.72 -31.88 -11.50
N GLU A 42 -58.93 -30.69 -10.96
CA GLU A 42 -59.97 -29.69 -11.17
C GLU A 42 -59.46 -28.34 -10.64
N LYS A 43 -60.07 -27.26 -11.12
CA LYS A 43 -59.80 -25.88 -10.75
C LYS A 43 -60.55 -25.47 -9.47
N ALA A 44 -59.98 -24.44 -8.84
CA ALA A 44 -60.65 -23.38 -8.07
C ALA A 44 -61.12 -23.72 -6.64
N ASP A 45 -60.64 -22.96 -5.65
CA ASP A 45 -61.42 -21.80 -5.23
C ASP A 45 -60.61 -20.72 -4.48
N ARG A 46 -61.23 -19.55 -4.42
CA ARG A 46 -60.73 -18.21 -4.13
C ARG A 46 -60.91 -17.80 -2.65
N LYS A 47 -60.17 -16.73 -2.30
CA LYS A 47 -60.44 -15.66 -1.30
C LYS A 47 -60.10 -15.91 0.18
N GLY A 48 -59.15 -15.10 0.66
CA GLY A 48 -59.52 -13.91 1.45
C GLY A 48 -59.20 -13.93 2.96
N SER A 49 -58.45 -12.92 3.40
CA SER A 49 -58.62 -12.13 4.65
C SER A 49 -57.37 -11.98 5.53
N ARG A 50 -57.17 -10.72 5.95
CA ARG A 50 -56.25 -10.19 6.97
C ARG A 50 -56.70 -10.61 8.38
N HIS A 51 -55.77 -10.77 9.33
CA HIS A 51 -55.48 -9.82 10.42
C HIS A 51 -54.38 -10.35 11.37
N GLU A 52 -53.81 -9.39 12.11
CA GLU A 52 -52.74 -9.47 13.12
C GLU A 52 -53.10 -10.33 14.34
N GLU A 53 -52.11 -10.94 15.00
CA GLU A 53 -51.68 -10.55 16.37
C GLU A 53 -50.47 -11.38 16.84
N ALA A 54 -49.76 -10.79 17.80
CA ALA A 54 -48.49 -11.20 18.37
C ALA A 54 -48.62 -12.32 19.41
N SER A 55 -47.55 -13.10 19.63
CA SER A 55 -46.89 -13.29 20.94
C SER A 55 -45.95 -14.51 20.98
N GLU A 56 -44.87 -14.33 21.75
CA GLU A 56 -44.13 -15.34 22.53
C GLU A 56 -43.06 -16.23 21.86
N GLU A 57 -41.79 -15.92 22.19
CA GLU A 57 -40.69 -16.88 22.27
C GLU A 57 -41.02 -17.99 23.28
N PRO A 58 -40.40 -19.18 23.16
CA PRO A 58 -39.24 -19.40 24.02
C PRO A 58 -38.08 -20.20 23.37
N ALA A 59 -36.92 -20.01 23.96
CA ALA A 59 -35.67 -20.72 23.70
C ALA A 59 -35.71 -22.19 24.19
N ALA A 60 -35.12 -23.12 23.43
CA ALA A 60 -34.14 -24.11 23.95
C ALA A 60 -33.65 -25.11 22.89
N LYS A 61 -32.32 -25.30 22.90
CA LYS A 61 -31.54 -26.54 22.65
C LYS A 61 -31.51 -27.15 21.24
N ARG A 62 -30.38 -26.85 20.57
CA ARG A 62 -29.72 -27.65 19.53
C ARG A 62 -29.58 -29.11 19.94
N VAL A 63 -30.05 -30.02 19.08
CA VAL A 63 -29.63 -31.42 19.05
C VAL A 63 -28.59 -31.60 17.95
N LYS A 64 -27.48 -32.23 18.33
CA LYS A 64 -26.30 -32.59 17.56
C LYS A 64 -26.56 -33.97 16.97
N ILE A 65 -26.36 -34.17 15.66
CA ILE A 65 -26.29 -35.51 15.06
C ILE A 65 -24.80 -35.77 14.80
N GLU A 66 -24.25 -36.72 15.55
CA GLU A 66 -22.88 -37.24 15.43
C GLU A 66 -22.82 -38.44 14.47
N GLU A 67 -21.60 -38.66 14.00
CA GLU A 67 -21.06 -39.58 12.99
C GLU A 67 -21.38 -41.08 13.22
N PRO A 68 -21.22 -41.95 12.19
CA PRO A 68 -20.94 -43.35 12.42
C PRO A 68 -19.42 -43.61 12.46
N VAL A 69 -18.99 -44.16 13.60
CA VAL A 69 -17.62 -44.61 13.91
C VAL A 69 -17.35 -46.01 13.34
N SER A 70 -16.11 -46.17 12.92
CA SER A 70 -15.36 -47.35 12.48
C SER A 70 -15.72 -48.72 13.08
N GLY A 71 -15.66 -49.75 12.23
CA GLY A 71 -15.40 -51.14 12.64
C GLY A 71 -14.01 -51.59 12.17
N SER A 72 -13.21 -52.11 13.10
CA SER A 72 -11.93 -52.78 12.84
C SER A 72 -12.04 -54.27 13.19
N MET A 73 -11.55 -55.17 12.32
CA MET A 73 -10.96 -56.44 12.77
C MET A 73 -10.09 -57.12 11.68
N ALA A 74 -8.80 -57.29 12.03
CA ALA A 74 -7.86 -58.41 11.80
C ALA A 74 -7.63 -59.07 10.40
N SER A 75 -6.44 -58.79 9.86
CA SER A 75 -5.36 -59.69 9.30
C SER A 75 -5.67 -61.03 8.61
N LEU A 76 -5.20 -61.22 7.35
CA LEU A 76 -3.97 -61.98 6.98
C LEU A 76 -3.76 -62.10 5.43
N ASP A 77 -2.48 -62.15 5.04
CA ASP A 77 -1.83 -62.63 3.81
C ASP A 77 -1.83 -61.86 2.46
N GLY A 78 -0.60 -61.43 2.08
CA GLY A 78 0.11 -61.96 0.90
C GLY A 78 -0.06 -61.27 -0.46
N GLY A 79 0.90 -60.41 -0.85
CA GLY A 79 1.04 -60.02 -2.25
C GLY A 79 1.98 -58.84 -2.51
N ALA A 80 3.22 -59.12 -2.88
CA ALA A 80 4.18 -58.13 -3.38
C ALA A 80 3.75 -57.58 -4.76
N GLY A 81 3.79 -56.26 -4.97
CA GLY A 81 3.51 -55.67 -6.28
C GLY A 81 3.68 -54.14 -6.35
N SER A 82 4.80 -53.73 -6.95
CA SER A 82 5.11 -52.43 -7.59
C SER A 82 4.77 -51.11 -6.88
N ARG A 83 5.84 -50.40 -6.52
CA ARG A 83 5.88 -48.94 -6.32
C ARG A 83 5.25 -48.23 -7.51
N ASP A 84 4.15 -47.52 -7.29
CA ASP A 84 3.70 -46.46 -8.17
C ASP A 84 3.71 -45.13 -7.40
N SER A 85 4.40 -44.16 -8.00
CA SER A 85 4.72 -42.85 -7.43
C SER A 85 3.50 -41.92 -7.47
N ARG A 86 2.54 -42.14 -6.59
CA ARG A 86 1.55 -41.12 -6.20
C ARG A 86 2.01 -40.44 -4.92
N GLY A 87 2.89 -39.45 -5.09
CA GLY A 87 3.36 -38.60 -4.00
C GLY A 87 2.22 -37.76 -3.40
N ASP A 88 1.75 -38.20 -2.25
CA ASP A 88 1.28 -37.42 -1.09
C ASP A 88 0.59 -36.07 -1.41
N VAL A 89 -0.67 -36.13 -1.85
CA VAL A 89 -1.61 -35.00 -1.77
C VAL A 89 -2.02 -34.83 -0.31
N ARG A 90 -1.10 -34.31 0.53
CA ARG A 90 -1.48 -33.81 1.85
C ARG A 90 -2.23 -32.49 1.66
N ASP A 91 -3.55 -32.60 1.77
CA ASP A 91 -4.59 -31.57 1.82
C ASP A 91 -4.11 -30.12 1.66
N LYS A 92 -4.34 -29.55 0.46
CA LYS A 92 -4.23 -28.11 0.20
C LYS A 92 -5.21 -27.38 1.15
N VAL A 93 -4.70 -26.83 2.24
CA VAL A 93 -5.50 -26.00 3.16
C VAL A 93 -5.89 -24.73 2.43
N LYS A 94 -7.18 -24.55 2.19
CA LYS A 94 -7.72 -23.40 1.46
C LYS A 94 -7.28 -22.09 2.12
N GLY A 95 -6.69 -21.19 1.33
CA GLY A 95 -6.25 -19.87 1.79
C GLY A 95 -4.83 -19.82 2.36
N ILE A 96 -4.09 -20.94 2.38
CA ILE A 96 -2.68 -20.97 2.75
C ILE A 96 -1.84 -21.35 1.53
N ALA A 97 -0.84 -20.52 1.20
CA ALA A 97 0.10 -20.83 0.13
C ALA A 97 1.11 -21.85 0.67
N LEU A 98 1.21 -22.99 0.01
CA LEU A 98 2.15 -24.05 0.37
C LEU A 98 3.56 -23.64 -0.07
N VAL A 99 4.36 -23.16 0.87
CA VAL A 99 5.78 -22.85 0.68
C VAL A 99 6.59 -24.09 1.06
N LYS A 100 7.68 -24.37 0.31
CA LYS A 100 8.53 -25.53 0.60
C LYS A 100 9.11 -25.45 2.02
N PRO A 101 9.20 -26.58 2.75
CA PRO A 101 9.54 -26.58 4.18
C PRO A 101 10.85 -25.85 4.54
N GLU A 102 11.84 -25.88 3.66
CA GLU A 102 13.16 -25.26 3.86
C GLU A 102 13.14 -23.72 3.92
N PHE A 103 12.08 -23.08 3.40
CA PHE A 103 11.92 -21.63 3.45
C PHE A 103 11.02 -21.17 4.61
N LEU A 104 10.35 -22.09 5.30
CA LEU A 104 9.46 -21.76 6.41
C LEU A 104 10.25 -21.28 7.63
N VAL A 105 9.82 -20.18 8.23
CA VAL A 105 10.37 -19.71 9.50
C VAL A 105 9.68 -20.49 10.63
N ASP A 106 10.47 -21.18 11.46
CA ASP A 106 9.92 -21.91 12.60
C ASP A 106 9.30 -20.93 13.61
N THR A 107 7.97 -20.97 13.71
CA THR A 107 7.17 -20.06 14.53
C THR A 107 6.97 -20.58 15.96
N TYR A 108 7.46 -21.78 16.30
CA TYR A 108 7.30 -22.33 17.65
C TYR A 108 8.05 -21.51 18.72
N SER A 109 9.15 -20.84 18.37
CA SER A 109 9.90 -19.97 19.28
C SER A 109 9.30 -18.57 19.48
N ARG A 110 8.21 -18.21 18.78
CA ARG A 110 7.64 -16.85 18.75
C ARG A 110 6.29 -16.70 19.47
N ARG A 111 5.86 -17.69 20.27
CA ARG A 111 4.57 -17.65 21.01
C ARG A 111 4.51 -16.63 22.17
N THR A 112 5.55 -15.84 22.42
CA THR A 112 5.56 -14.78 23.45
C THR A 112 5.49 -13.34 22.92
N ALA A 113 5.23 -13.13 21.62
CA ALA A 113 4.99 -11.78 21.08
C ALA A 113 3.66 -11.70 20.32
N SER A 114 2.64 -11.24 21.03
CA SER A 114 1.39 -10.61 20.56
C SER A 114 0.73 -11.18 19.30
N THR A 115 -0.34 -11.96 19.51
CA THR A 115 -1.39 -12.23 18.55
C THR A 115 -2.14 -10.93 18.21
N SER A 116 -1.66 -10.19 17.23
CA SER A 116 -2.45 -9.17 16.54
C SER A 116 -2.45 -9.51 15.05
N THR A 117 -3.26 -10.49 14.65
CA THR A 117 -3.73 -10.58 13.27
C THR A 117 -4.58 -9.35 12.99
N PHE A 118 -3.93 -8.26 12.55
CA PHE A 118 -4.60 -7.14 11.93
C PHE A 118 -5.24 -7.67 10.65
N HIS A 119 -6.56 -7.84 10.68
CA HIS A 119 -7.34 -7.98 9.46
C HIS A 119 -7.22 -6.65 8.73
N VAL A 120 -6.26 -6.55 7.80
CA VAL A 120 -6.20 -5.42 6.87
C VAL A 120 -7.45 -5.55 5.99
N ASP A 121 -8.36 -4.61 6.16
CA ASP A 121 -9.52 -4.47 5.29
C ASP A 121 -9.02 -4.09 3.89
N ASP A 122 -9.01 -5.08 2.98
CA ASP A 122 -8.63 -4.95 1.56
C ASP A 122 -9.45 -3.83 0.86
N ASP A 123 -10.54 -3.36 1.46
CA ASP A 123 -11.40 -2.31 0.90
C ASP A 123 -10.79 -0.90 1.00
N ALA A 124 -9.76 -0.67 1.83
CA ALA A 124 -9.23 0.67 2.07
C ALA A 124 -8.35 1.22 0.94
N ALA A 125 -7.74 0.36 0.12
CA ALA A 125 -6.83 0.75 -0.96
C ALA A 125 -7.54 1.01 -2.30
N GLU A 126 -8.68 0.38 -2.53
CA GLU A 126 -9.51 0.55 -3.76
C GLU A 126 -10.60 1.62 -3.60
N ALA A 127 -10.82 2.12 -2.37
CA ALA A 127 -11.86 3.09 -2.04
C ALA A 127 -11.32 4.38 -1.40
N ARG A 128 -10.00 4.62 -1.44
CA ARG A 128 -9.43 5.89 -0.96
C ARG A 128 -9.73 6.99 -1.96
N ILE A 129 -10.78 7.73 -1.67
CA ILE A 129 -11.05 9.04 -2.24
C ILE A 129 -9.99 9.99 -1.69
N ASP A 130 -9.36 10.73 -2.60
CA ASP A 130 -8.45 11.83 -2.28
C ASP A 130 -9.24 12.85 -1.42
N ASP A 131 -8.73 13.22 -0.24
CA ASP A 131 -9.26 14.30 0.61
C ASP A 131 -9.01 15.68 -0.04
N ARG A 132 -9.31 15.84 -1.33
CA ARG A 132 -9.09 17.07 -2.10
C ARG A 132 -10.35 17.89 -2.37
N ASP A 133 -11.53 17.37 -2.02
CA ASP A 133 -12.79 18.10 -2.09
C ASP A 133 -13.36 18.37 -0.69
N ASN A 134 -13.05 19.53 -0.14
CA ASN A 134 -13.94 20.14 0.84
C ASN A 134 -13.82 21.67 0.85
N ASP A 135 -14.71 22.34 0.12
CA ASP A 135 -15.24 23.64 0.56
C ASP A 135 -16.58 23.92 -0.15
N ASN A 136 -17.66 23.32 0.36
CA ASN A 136 -18.98 23.96 0.37
C ASN A 136 -20.05 23.08 1.05
N GLY A 137 -20.72 23.65 2.06
CA GLY A 137 -22.04 23.16 2.49
C GLY A 137 -22.25 23.17 4.00
N GLY A 138 -22.51 24.35 4.57
CA GLY A 138 -23.09 24.49 5.90
C GLY A 138 -24.50 23.89 5.96
N GLY A 139 -24.78 23.13 7.02
CA GLY A 139 -26.11 22.56 7.27
C GLY A 139 -26.15 21.74 8.55
N SER A 140 -26.47 22.39 9.66
CA SER A 140 -26.63 21.79 10.98
C SER A 140 -27.88 20.91 11.05
N LYS A 141 -27.75 19.65 11.47
CA LYS A 141 -28.83 18.89 12.13
C LYS A 141 -28.27 17.74 12.97
N LYS A 142 -28.43 17.87 14.30
CA LYS A 142 -28.13 16.86 15.34
C LYS A 142 -29.14 15.71 15.25
N LYS A 143 -28.67 14.46 15.14
CA LYS A 143 -29.35 13.28 15.73
C LYS A 143 -28.36 12.25 16.30
N THR A 144 -28.86 11.57 17.30
CA THR A 144 -28.30 10.82 18.44
C THR A 144 -27.45 9.58 18.08
N LYS A 145 -26.44 9.34 18.93
CA LYS A 145 -25.40 8.29 18.91
C LYS A 145 -25.95 6.85 19.06
N GLN A 146 -25.47 5.95 18.20
CA GLN A 146 -24.98 4.63 18.63
C GLN A 146 -23.55 4.47 18.10
N LYS A 147 -22.58 4.37 19.02
CA LYS A 147 -21.15 4.24 18.71
C LYS A 147 -20.86 2.79 18.31
N LYS A 148 -20.66 2.55 17.00
CA LYS A 148 -19.75 1.48 16.55
C LYS A 148 -18.34 2.04 16.58
N GLU A 149 -17.42 1.32 17.22
CA GLU A 149 -16.00 1.66 17.24
C GLU A 149 -15.41 1.56 15.83
N LYS A 150 -15.38 2.69 15.12
CA LYS A 150 -14.52 2.87 13.96
C LYS A 150 -13.12 3.17 14.46
N GLY A 151 -12.25 2.18 14.38
CA GLY A 151 -10.82 2.39 14.54
C GLY A 151 -10.27 3.29 13.43
N GLN A 152 -9.28 4.10 13.85
CA GLN A 152 -8.13 4.60 13.11
C GLN A 152 -8.07 6.11 12.77
N ASN A 153 -7.13 6.75 13.48
CA ASN A 153 -6.24 7.84 13.05
C ASN A 153 -6.85 9.22 12.77
N LYS A 154 -7.27 9.91 13.84
CA LYS A 154 -7.47 11.37 13.82
C LYS A 154 -6.27 12.19 14.33
N SER A 155 -5.18 11.53 14.68
CA SER A 155 -3.96 12.13 15.22
C SER A 155 -2.74 11.78 14.34
N ARG A 156 -2.89 11.97 13.04
CA ARG A 156 -1.77 11.97 12.09
C ARG A 156 -1.51 13.39 11.66
N GLU A 157 -0.34 13.90 12.00
CA GLU A 157 0.17 15.15 11.46
C GLU A 157 0.69 14.87 10.05
N PHE A 158 0.18 15.59 9.05
CA PHE A 158 0.74 15.56 7.70
C PHE A 158 1.66 16.77 7.58
N GLY A 159 2.95 16.53 7.33
CA GLY A 159 3.89 17.61 7.02
C GLY A 159 3.46 18.38 5.76
N SER A 160 3.92 19.62 5.60
CA SER A 160 3.73 20.37 4.37
C SER A 160 4.43 19.66 3.20
N TRP A 161 3.71 19.51 2.08
CA TRP A 161 4.25 18.99 0.81
C TRP A 161 4.98 20.07 -0.01
N TYR A 162 4.96 21.31 0.46
CA TYR A 162 5.58 22.45 -0.21
C TYR A 162 6.96 22.74 0.35
N ASP A 163 7.79 23.37 -0.49
CA ASP A 163 9.03 24.03 -0.07
C ASP A 163 8.74 25.08 1.02
N ALA A 164 9.74 25.32 1.88
CA ALA A 164 9.66 26.32 2.93
C ALA A 164 9.47 27.74 2.35
N ILE A 165 10.10 28.00 1.20
CA ILE A 165 9.90 29.22 0.42
C ILE A 165 9.39 28.82 -0.96
N ARG A 166 8.27 29.40 -1.42
CA ARG A 166 7.75 29.14 -2.75
C ARG A 166 8.47 29.99 -3.79
N LEU A 167 9.16 29.36 -4.74
CA LEU A 167 9.77 30.05 -5.88
C LEU A 167 8.72 30.46 -6.90
N CYS A 168 8.80 31.71 -7.38
CA CYS A 168 7.94 32.21 -8.44
C CYS A 168 8.13 31.40 -9.75
N ASN A 169 7.03 31.08 -10.45
CA ASN A 169 7.09 30.29 -11.69
C ASN A 169 7.92 30.97 -12.79
N THR A 170 7.99 32.30 -12.83
CA THR A 170 8.82 33.04 -13.79
C THR A 170 10.32 32.82 -13.56
N ARG A 171 10.71 32.44 -12.34
CA ARG A 171 12.08 32.11 -11.95
C ARG A 171 12.39 30.63 -12.07
N ALA A 172 11.39 29.75 -12.02
CA ALA A 172 11.57 28.29 -11.95
C ALA A 172 12.42 27.69 -13.08
N ASN A 173 12.31 28.24 -14.30
CA ASN A 173 13.00 27.73 -15.51
C ASN A 173 13.88 28.79 -16.21
N SER A 174 14.21 29.88 -15.52
CA SER A 174 14.97 31.00 -16.07
C SER A 174 16.38 31.06 -15.48
N PRO A 175 17.38 31.54 -16.24
CA PRO A 175 18.68 31.92 -15.69
C PRO A 175 18.54 32.98 -14.59
N GLU A 176 19.50 33.01 -13.66
CA GLU A 176 19.48 33.93 -12.53
C GLU A 176 19.41 35.41 -12.96
N PHE A 177 20.19 35.81 -13.97
CA PHE A 177 20.26 37.22 -14.42
C PHE A 177 19.35 37.55 -15.60
N SER A 178 18.67 36.55 -16.18
CA SER A 178 17.73 36.75 -17.29
C SER A 178 16.34 36.15 -16.99
N PRO A 179 15.65 36.65 -15.95
CA PRO A 179 14.34 36.14 -15.55
C PRO A 179 13.21 36.59 -16.48
N LYS A 180 12.16 35.76 -16.59
CA LYS A 180 10.89 36.18 -17.20
C LYS A 180 10.20 37.26 -16.35
N HIS A 181 9.49 38.18 -17.01
CA HIS A 181 8.73 39.23 -16.35
C HIS A 181 7.61 38.64 -15.46
N CYS A 182 7.46 39.13 -14.23
CA CYS A 182 6.41 38.73 -13.30
C CYS A 182 5.32 39.79 -13.23
N ASN A 183 4.09 39.43 -13.61
CA ASN A 183 2.93 40.34 -13.61
C ASN A 183 2.57 40.91 -12.23
N PHE A 184 3.04 40.27 -11.15
CA PHE A 184 2.80 40.73 -9.77
C PHE A 184 3.93 41.61 -9.22
N GLY A 185 5.08 41.71 -9.90
CA GLY A 185 6.23 42.49 -9.45
C GLY A 185 6.57 42.27 -7.97
N ASP A 186 6.68 43.35 -7.22
CA ASP A 186 7.02 43.33 -5.78
C ASP A 186 5.86 42.87 -4.88
N SER A 187 4.63 42.82 -5.40
CA SER A 187 3.46 42.28 -4.68
C SER A 187 3.36 40.75 -4.76
N CYS A 188 4.31 40.09 -5.43
CA CYS A 188 4.31 38.63 -5.57
C CYS A 188 4.49 37.94 -4.21
N LYS A 189 3.62 36.98 -3.89
CA LYS A 189 3.72 36.15 -2.68
C LYS A 189 4.84 35.09 -2.76
N CYS A 190 5.49 34.95 -3.91
CA CYS A 190 6.55 33.97 -4.14
C CYS A 190 7.91 34.67 -4.19
N SER A 191 8.98 33.96 -3.81
CA SER A 191 10.34 34.50 -3.87
C SER A 191 10.80 34.69 -5.33
N HIS A 192 11.46 35.82 -5.57
CA HIS A 192 12.22 36.10 -6.79
C HIS A 192 13.73 35.89 -6.63
N ASP A 193 14.20 35.67 -5.40
CA ASP A 193 15.61 35.38 -5.09
C ASP A 193 15.85 33.87 -5.19
N LEU A 194 16.63 33.48 -6.20
CA LEU A 194 16.94 32.09 -6.50
C LEU A 194 17.94 31.50 -5.49
N ARG A 195 18.96 32.26 -5.08
CA ARG A 195 19.99 31.75 -4.16
C ARG A 195 19.42 31.51 -2.78
N LYS A 196 18.60 32.45 -2.28
CA LYS A 196 17.86 32.27 -1.03
C LYS A 196 16.90 31.07 -1.09
N TYR A 197 16.23 30.88 -2.22
CA TYR A 197 15.38 29.70 -2.40
C TYR A 197 16.18 28.39 -2.37
N LEU A 198 17.30 28.29 -3.08
CA LEU A 198 18.11 27.06 -3.09
C LEU A 198 18.75 26.75 -1.73
N GLN A 199 19.10 27.77 -0.95
CA GLN A 199 19.75 27.60 0.36
C GLN A 199 18.76 27.32 1.50
N ASP A 200 17.72 28.16 1.63
CA ASP A 200 16.84 28.14 2.80
C ASP A 200 15.42 27.66 2.47
N GLY A 201 15.03 27.72 1.19
CA GLY A 201 13.67 27.48 0.74
C GLY A 201 13.38 26.04 0.33
N LYS A 202 14.29 25.47 -0.46
CA LYS A 202 14.16 24.19 -1.12
C LYS A 202 14.68 23.07 -0.23
N ARG A 203 14.01 21.91 -0.27
CA ARG A 203 14.53 20.71 0.40
C ARG A 203 15.81 20.19 -0.28
N GLU A 204 16.67 19.57 0.52
CA GLU A 204 17.95 19.00 0.09
C GLU A 204 17.80 18.12 -1.16
N ASP A 205 18.79 18.14 -2.05
CA ASP A 205 18.79 17.25 -3.21
C ASP A 205 18.88 15.78 -2.79
N LEU A 206 18.24 14.92 -3.58
CA LEU A 206 18.25 13.48 -3.40
C LEU A 206 19.54 12.90 -3.98
N SER A 207 20.17 12.00 -3.25
CA SER A 207 21.33 11.22 -3.70
C SER A 207 20.97 10.00 -4.54
N THR A 208 19.68 9.64 -4.61
CA THR A 208 19.19 8.52 -5.41
C THR A 208 19.55 8.68 -6.88
N PHE A 209 19.78 7.57 -7.58
CA PHE A 209 20.27 7.57 -8.97
C PHE A 209 21.61 8.32 -9.12
N GLU A 210 22.48 8.23 -8.11
CA GLU A 210 23.77 8.95 -8.07
C GLU A 210 23.60 10.48 -8.17
N GLY A 211 22.48 10.99 -7.66
CA GLY A 211 22.13 12.41 -7.76
C GLY A 211 21.71 12.88 -9.15
N ARG A 212 21.60 11.97 -10.14
CA ARG A 212 21.20 12.29 -11.51
C ARG A 212 19.68 12.33 -11.64
N CYS A 213 19.18 13.38 -12.30
CA CYS A 213 17.74 13.56 -12.53
C CYS A 213 17.24 12.63 -13.65
N PRO A 214 16.34 11.65 -13.38
CA PRO A 214 15.86 10.74 -14.43
C PRO A 214 15.13 11.44 -15.57
N VAL A 215 14.41 12.53 -15.25
CA VAL A 215 13.68 13.35 -16.24
C VAL A 215 14.65 14.04 -17.21
N TRP A 216 15.73 14.63 -16.66
CA TRP A 216 16.77 15.26 -17.47
C TRP A 216 17.59 14.24 -18.25
N GLU A 217 17.88 13.07 -17.68
CA GLU A 217 18.57 11.99 -18.37
C GLU A 217 17.82 11.54 -19.63
N LYS A 218 16.50 11.38 -19.54
CA LYS A 218 15.64 10.96 -20.65
C LYS A 218 15.44 12.06 -21.69
N HIS A 219 15.03 13.25 -21.26
CA HIS A 219 14.58 14.30 -22.19
C HIS A 219 15.63 15.36 -22.53
N GLY A 220 16.76 15.39 -21.81
CA GLY A 220 17.76 16.46 -21.91
C GLY A 220 17.36 17.79 -21.28
N VAL A 221 16.11 17.91 -20.80
CA VAL A 221 15.53 19.09 -20.13
C VAL A 221 14.75 18.61 -18.90
N CYS A 222 14.77 19.41 -17.82
CA CYS A 222 13.99 19.15 -16.61
C CYS A 222 12.91 20.24 -16.43
N HIS A 223 11.63 19.89 -16.55
CA HIS A 223 10.52 20.85 -16.40
C HIS A 223 10.36 21.41 -14.98
N ALA A 224 10.88 20.70 -13.97
CA ALA A 224 10.91 21.19 -12.60
C ALA A 224 11.93 22.33 -12.41
N GLY A 225 12.92 22.45 -13.32
CA GLY A 225 13.97 23.46 -13.29
C GLY A 225 14.64 23.55 -11.91
N TRP A 226 14.72 24.76 -11.37
CA TRP A 226 15.32 25.01 -10.05
C TRP A 226 14.59 24.35 -8.88
N LYS A 227 13.32 23.93 -9.05
CA LYS A 227 12.56 23.20 -8.03
C LYS A 227 12.91 21.70 -7.99
N CYS A 228 13.69 21.21 -8.95
CA CYS A 228 14.06 19.80 -9.05
C CYS A 228 14.86 19.33 -7.82
N ARG A 229 14.50 18.17 -7.26
CA ARG A 229 15.22 17.49 -6.17
C ARG A 229 16.52 16.82 -6.61
N PHE A 230 16.95 17.04 -7.86
CA PHE A 230 18.19 16.55 -8.44
C PHE A 230 18.88 17.67 -9.23
N VAL A 231 18.63 18.94 -8.86
CA VAL A 231 19.06 20.12 -9.65
C VAL A 231 20.57 20.21 -9.81
N ALA A 232 21.34 19.71 -8.84
CA ALA A 232 22.80 19.63 -8.93
C ALA A 232 23.30 18.92 -10.20
N SER A 233 22.56 17.93 -10.72
CA SER A 233 22.96 17.18 -11.93
C SER A 233 22.80 17.96 -13.24
N HIS A 234 22.02 19.03 -13.25
CA HIS A 234 21.70 19.80 -14.46
C HIS A 234 21.65 21.31 -14.22
N SER A 235 22.52 21.79 -13.33
CA SER A 235 22.77 23.20 -13.10
C SER A 235 24.27 23.46 -13.03
N LYS A 236 24.71 24.65 -13.43
CA LYS A 236 26.11 25.08 -13.31
C LYS A 236 26.18 26.56 -12.98
N GLU A 237 27.23 26.94 -12.27
CA GLU A 237 27.58 28.34 -12.05
C GLU A 237 28.60 28.76 -13.12
N ILE A 238 28.24 29.74 -13.96
CA ILE A 238 29.13 30.31 -14.97
C ILE A 238 29.65 31.66 -14.52
N THR A 239 30.90 31.97 -14.84
CA THR A 239 31.44 33.32 -14.67
C THR A 239 31.27 34.07 -15.99
N ARG A 240 30.51 35.17 -15.98
CA ARG A 240 30.32 36.01 -17.16
C ARG A 240 31.50 36.96 -17.38
N GLU A 241 31.54 37.59 -18.55
CA GLU A 241 32.59 38.55 -18.94
C GLU A 241 32.72 39.74 -17.99
N ASP A 242 31.65 40.07 -17.26
CA ASP A 242 31.59 41.11 -16.24
C ASP A 242 32.12 40.67 -14.86
N GLY A 243 32.65 39.45 -14.75
CA GLY A 243 33.16 38.85 -13.52
C GLY A 243 32.08 38.36 -12.54
N ARG A 244 30.79 38.51 -12.86
CA ARG A 244 29.70 38.04 -12.02
C ARG A 244 29.45 36.55 -12.23
N LYS A 245 29.15 35.85 -11.14
CA LYS A 245 28.78 34.44 -11.15
C LYS A 245 27.27 34.30 -11.32
N GLU A 246 26.84 33.57 -12.34
CA GLU A 246 25.43 33.35 -12.65
C GLU A 246 25.09 31.86 -12.56
N LEU A 247 24.01 31.54 -11.86
CA LEU A 247 23.42 30.21 -11.87
C LEU A 247 22.57 29.99 -13.13
N ILE A 248 22.90 28.94 -13.88
CA ILE A 248 22.17 28.54 -15.09
C ILE A 248 21.81 27.04 -15.07
N LEU A 249 20.66 26.71 -15.67
CA LEU A 249 20.27 25.33 -15.94
C LEU A 249 20.95 24.84 -17.23
N THR A 250 21.37 23.58 -17.24
CA THR A 250 22.02 22.95 -18.40
C THR A 250 21.05 22.08 -19.19
N PHE A 251 21.26 21.99 -20.49
CA PHE A 251 20.49 21.16 -21.42
C PHE A 251 21.43 20.20 -22.15
N LYS A 252 20.96 19.01 -22.53
CA LYS A 252 21.73 18.13 -23.42
C LYS A 252 21.78 18.69 -24.84
N ASP A 253 22.84 18.42 -25.57
CA ASP A 253 23.03 18.89 -26.96
C ASP A 253 21.85 18.47 -27.85
N GLY A 254 21.27 19.44 -28.57
CA GLY A 254 20.10 19.23 -29.44
C GLY A 254 18.75 19.25 -28.72
N ALA A 255 18.69 19.44 -27.40
CA ALA A 255 17.43 19.65 -26.69
C ALA A 255 16.98 21.11 -26.83
N GLU A 256 15.95 21.35 -27.64
CA GLU A 256 15.34 22.68 -27.76
C GLU A 256 14.51 23.01 -26.51
N LYS A 257 14.62 24.26 -26.05
CA LYS A 257 13.73 24.82 -25.04
C LYS A 257 12.42 25.20 -25.73
N GLU A 258 11.61 24.21 -26.13
CA GLU A 258 10.27 24.50 -26.63
C GLU A 258 9.50 25.27 -25.55
N GLU A 259 8.98 26.45 -25.89
CA GLU A 259 7.99 27.16 -25.08
C GLU A 259 6.64 26.45 -25.17
N THR A 260 6.59 25.17 -24.83
CA THR A 260 5.33 24.44 -24.72
C THR A 260 4.59 24.92 -23.48
N GLU A 261 3.27 25.12 -23.63
CA GLU A 261 2.36 25.42 -22.52
C GLU A 261 2.61 24.47 -21.35
N GLU A 262 2.51 24.95 -20.10
CA GLU A 262 2.94 24.32 -18.82
C GLU A 262 2.59 22.82 -18.60
N GLU A 263 1.81 22.18 -19.47
CA GLU A 263 1.36 20.80 -19.34
C GLU A 263 1.78 19.84 -20.48
N GLY A 264 2.25 20.33 -21.63
CA GLY A 264 2.56 19.50 -22.80
C GLY A 264 3.95 18.86 -22.73
N ARG A 265 4.04 17.59 -22.28
CA ARG A 265 5.27 16.79 -22.37
C ARG A 265 5.28 15.99 -23.67
N LYS A 266 6.42 15.92 -24.35
CA LYS A 266 6.57 15.29 -25.68
C LYS A 266 6.02 13.86 -25.78
N ASP A 267 6.11 13.08 -24.70
CA ASP A 267 5.72 11.67 -24.67
C ASP A 267 4.35 11.44 -24.00
N VAL A 268 3.64 12.51 -23.60
CA VAL A 268 2.37 12.44 -22.88
C VAL A 268 1.25 12.99 -23.75
N PHE A 269 0.32 12.11 -24.11
CA PHE A 269 -0.87 12.41 -24.90
C PHE A 269 -2.07 12.71 -23.99
N ASN A 270 -3.15 13.21 -24.61
CA ASN A 270 -4.42 13.54 -23.94
C ASN A 270 -4.28 14.62 -22.85
N VAL A 271 -3.37 15.57 -23.06
CA VAL A 271 -3.22 16.75 -22.20
C VAL A 271 -4.22 17.82 -22.62
N VAL A 272 -5.17 18.13 -21.73
CA VAL A 272 -6.16 19.19 -21.97
C VAL A 272 -5.59 20.55 -21.56
N SER A 273 -5.79 21.57 -22.40
CA SER A 273 -5.27 22.92 -22.15
C SER A 273 -5.91 23.56 -20.91
N THR A 274 -5.20 24.50 -20.28
CA THR A 274 -5.77 25.27 -19.14
C THR A 274 -6.99 26.08 -19.57
N LYS A 275 -7.00 26.58 -20.82
CA LYS A 275 -8.12 27.33 -21.38
C LYS A 275 -9.38 26.45 -21.45
N ASP A 276 -9.27 25.25 -22.02
CA ASP A 276 -10.41 24.34 -22.16
C ASP A 276 -10.97 23.91 -20.80
N LYS A 277 -10.10 23.67 -19.81
CA LYS A 277 -10.53 23.39 -18.43
C LYS A 277 -11.30 24.57 -17.83
N LEU A 278 -10.84 25.80 -18.04
CA LEU A 278 -11.54 27.00 -17.58
C LEU A 278 -12.88 27.19 -18.31
N ASP A 279 -12.94 26.88 -19.61
CA ASP A 279 -14.16 26.96 -20.40
C ASP A 279 -15.17 25.89 -19.98
N LEU A 280 -14.73 24.69 -19.61
CA LEU A 280 -15.57 23.68 -18.96
C LEU A 280 -16.10 24.16 -17.60
N ALA A 281 -15.20 24.64 -16.72
CA ALA A 281 -15.57 25.13 -15.40
C ALA A 281 -16.58 26.29 -15.45
N ARG A 282 -16.46 27.17 -16.45
CA ARG A 282 -17.36 28.30 -16.70
C ARG A 282 -18.56 27.95 -17.58
N LYS A 283 -18.73 26.67 -17.97
CA LYS A 283 -19.79 26.19 -18.86
C LYS A 283 -19.87 26.92 -20.21
N ARG A 284 -18.70 27.35 -20.72
CA ARG A 284 -18.52 27.98 -22.04
C ARG A 284 -18.24 26.95 -23.13
N PHE A 285 -17.73 25.77 -22.76
CA PHE A 285 -17.54 24.67 -23.68
C PHE A 285 -18.91 24.15 -24.15
N LYS A 286 -19.14 24.14 -25.47
CA LYS A 286 -20.40 23.71 -26.06
C LYS A 286 -20.44 22.20 -26.25
N THR A 287 -21.60 21.60 -25.97
CA THR A 287 -21.87 20.17 -26.13
C THR A 287 -23.06 20.00 -27.05
N ASP A 288 -22.97 20.55 -28.26
CA ASP A 288 -24.11 20.71 -29.16
C ASP A 288 -24.72 19.34 -29.55
N LYS A 289 -23.88 18.31 -29.77
CA LYS A 289 -24.37 16.95 -30.10
C LYS A 289 -25.09 16.33 -28.91
N SER A 290 -24.55 16.48 -27.71
CA SER A 290 -25.21 16.00 -26.50
C SER A 290 -26.49 16.75 -26.22
N ASP A 291 -26.53 18.06 -26.42
CA ASP A 291 -27.72 18.89 -26.16
C ASP A 291 -28.83 18.62 -27.17
N GLU A 292 -28.50 18.32 -28.42
CA GLU A 292 -29.45 17.79 -29.40
C GLU A 292 -29.96 16.40 -29.01
N TYR A 293 -29.05 15.46 -28.73
CA TYR A 293 -29.43 14.09 -28.36
C TYR A 293 -30.26 14.03 -27.08
N ASN A 294 -29.92 14.81 -26.06
CA ASN A 294 -30.67 14.84 -24.80
C ASN A 294 -32.07 15.43 -25.00
N ARG A 295 -32.23 16.46 -25.85
CA ARG A 295 -33.56 16.99 -26.22
C ARG A 295 -34.40 15.94 -26.93
N TRP A 296 -33.81 15.25 -27.92
CA TRP A 296 -34.45 14.15 -28.61
C TRP A 296 -34.85 13.02 -27.64
N LEU A 297 -33.98 12.65 -26.70
CA LEU A 297 -34.25 11.60 -25.72
C LEU A 297 -35.42 11.97 -24.78
N ASP A 298 -35.53 13.24 -24.39
CA ASP A 298 -36.63 13.75 -23.56
C ASP A 298 -37.96 13.76 -24.33
N GLU A 299 -37.94 14.08 -25.62
CA GLU A 299 -39.11 13.98 -26.51
C GLU A 299 -39.56 12.52 -26.70
N GLU A 300 -38.62 11.63 -27.04
CA GLU A 300 -38.87 10.20 -27.16
C GLU A 300 -39.45 9.61 -25.87
N GLN A 301 -38.97 10.04 -24.71
CA GLN A 301 -39.51 9.58 -23.43
C GLN A 301 -40.96 10.03 -23.21
N LYS A 302 -41.33 11.23 -23.68
CA LYS A 302 -42.73 11.69 -23.63
C LYS A 302 -43.61 10.87 -24.57
N GLU A 303 -43.14 10.59 -25.79
CA GLU A 303 -43.88 9.78 -26.76
C GLU A 303 -44.07 8.34 -26.27
N MET A 304 -43.00 7.71 -25.76
CA MET A 304 -43.10 6.38 -25.16
C MET A 304 -44.07 6.37 -23.97
N GLY A 305 -44.06 7.41 -23.12
CA GLY A 305 -45.03 7.57 -22.05
C GLY A 305 -46.48 7.60 -22.54
N LYS A 306 -46.75 8.32 -23.64
CA LYS A 306 -48.09 8.34 -24.26
C LYS A 306 -48.51 6.96 -24.76
N ILE A 307 -47.60 6.23 -25.42
CA ILE A 307 -47.86 4.87 -25.93
C ILE A 307 -48.18 3.91 -24.78
N TYR A 308 -47.42 3.96 -23.69
CA TYR A 308 -47.67 3.12 -22.50
C TYR A 308 -48.99 3.41 -21.80
N HIS A 309 -49.47 4.67 -21.86
CA HIS A 309 -50.74 5.07 -21.26
C HIS A 309 -51.94 4.93 -22.21
N ARG A 310 -51.74 4.66 -23.51
CA ARG A 310 -52.81 4.39 -24.46
C ARG A 310 -53.38 2.99 -24.20
N LYS A 311 -54.69 2.88 -23.95
CA LYS A 311 -55.37 1.58 -23.83
C LYS A 311 -55.30 0.85 -25.17
N LYS A 312 -55.09 -0.46 -25.10
CA LYS A 312 -54.84 -1.41 -26.19
C LYS A 312 -55.91 -1.37 -27.31
N SER A 313 -55.66 -0.58 -28.35
CA SER A 313 -56.11 -0.68 -29.75
C SER A 313 -55.12 0.23 -30.53
N ASP A 314 -54.57 -0.04 -31.71
CA ASP A 314 -54.80 -1.00 -32.79
C ASP A 314 -53.44 -1.44 -33.40
N LEU A 315 -53.44 -2.43 -34.30
CA LEU A 315 -52.23 -2.90 -34.99
C LEU A 315 -51.68 -1.87 -36.00
N GLU A 316 -52.54 -1.01 -36.55
CA GLU A 316 -52.20 0.06 -37.51
C GLU A 316 -51.34 1.18 -36.87
N ASP A 317 -51.54 1.46 -35.57
CA ASP A 317 -50.73 2.43 -34.81
C ASP A 317 -49.25 2.02 -34.72
N ARG A 318 -48.89 0.73 -34.83
CA ARG A 318 -47.48 0.27 -34.73
C ARG A 318 -46.68 0.59 -35.99
N GLU A 319 -47.34 0.80 -37.12
CA GLU A 319 -46.72 1.18 -38.39
C GLU A 319 -46.56 2.70 -38.48
N GLU A 320 -47.57 3.47 -38.07
CA GLU A 320 -47.46 4.93 -37.96
C GLU A 320 -46.42 5.38 -36.91
N ASN A 321 -46.30 4.67 -35.78
CA ASN A 321 -45.26 4.96 -34.78
C ASN A 321 -43.82 4.65 -35.26
N ARG A 322 -43.65 3.78 -36.27
CA ARG A 322 -42.35 3.53 -36.91
C ARG A 322 -42.00 4.62 -37.91
N ALA A 323 -42.98 5.23 -38.56
CA ALA A 323 -42.79 6.32 -39.54
C ALA A 323 -42.37 7.68 -38.91
N ILE A 324 -42.54 7.86 -37.59
CA ILE A 324 -42.14 9.07 -36.84
C ILE A 324 -40.67 8.97 -36.34
N PHE A 325 -40.00 7.84 -36.56
CA PHE A 325 -38.64 7.61 -36.09
C PHE A 325 -37.64 8.56 -36.75
N LYS A 326 -36.98 9.40 -35.94
CA LYS A 326 -35.78 10.16 -36.35
C LYS A 326 -34.54 9.40 -35.89
N ASP A 327 -33.71 9.02 -36.85
CA ASP A 327 -32.41 8.37 -36.60
C ASP A 327 -31.53 9.25 -35.68
N PRO A 328 -30.82 8.67 -34.71
CA PRO A 328 -29.77 9.38 -34.00
C PRO A 328 -28.63 9.75 -34.97
N PRO A 329 -28.01 10.93 -34.82
CA PRO A 329 -27.11 11.52 -35.81
C PRO A 329 -25.77 10.80 -36.03
N PHE A 330 -25.42 9.77 -35.25
CA PHE A 330 -24.23 8.95 -35.45
C PHE A 330 -24.49 7.50 -35.02
N LEU A 331 -24.11 6.54 -35.86
CA LEU A 331 -24.49 5.15 -35.68
C LEU A 331 -23.37 4.33 -35.04
N PRO A 332 -23.68 3.44 -34.08
CA PRO A 332 -22.68 2.57 -33.46
C PRO A 332 -21.85 1.76 -34.47
N SER A 333 -22.42 1.29 -35.57
CA SER A 333 -21.74 0.50 -36.60
C SER A 333 -20.70 1.27 -37.43
N GLU A 334 -20.84 2.59 -37.54
CA GLU A 334 -19.95 3.48 -38.31
C GLU A 334 -18.66 3.82 -37.54
N LYS A 335 -18.57 3.40 -36.27
CA LYS A 335 -17.42 3.65 -35.41
C LYS A 335 -16.21 2.82 -35.83
N ARG A 336 -15.03 3.25 -35.41
CA ARG A 336 -13.78 2.51 -35.64
C ARG A 336 -13.90 1.10 -35.05
N ARG A 337 -13.56 0.08 -35.84
CA ARG A 337 -13.65 -1.33 -35.42
C ARG A 337 -12.63 -1.67 -34.32
N ILE A 338 -13.02 -2.53 -33.38
CA ILE A 338 -12.15 -3.04 -32.31
C ILE A 338 -12.02 -4.56 -32.36
N TYR A 339 -10.92 -5.04 -31.79
CA TYR A 339 -10.60 -6.45 -31.69
C TYR A 339 -10.23 -6.84 -30.25
N PHE A 340 -10.87 -7.92 -29.79
CA PHE A 340 -10.52 -8.67 -28.59
C PHE A 340 -10.35 -10.14 -28.95
N GLY A 341 -9.21 -10.69 -28.57
CA GLY A 341 -8.88 -12.12 -28.67
C GLY A 341 -7.96 -12.58 -27.53
N PRO A 342 -7.63 -13.88 -27.46
CA PRO A 342 -6.72 -14.45 -26.46
C PRO A 342 -5.35 -13.76 -26.37
N GLU A 343 -4.88 -13.17 -27.46
CA GLU A 343 -3.66 -12.39 -27.60
C GLU A 343 -3.78 -10.94 -27.08
N THR A 344 -4.96 -10.52 -26.60
CA THR A 344 -5.22 -9.16 -26.12
C THR A 344 -5.47 -9.11 -24.62
N PRO A 345 -4.51 -9.52 -23.76
CA PRO A 345 -4.70 -9.45 -22.31
C PRO A 345 -4.90 -7.99 -21.86
N VAL A 346 -5.91 -7.80 -21.01
CA VAL A 346 -6.42 -6.48 -20.64
C VAL A 346 -6.01 -6.16 -19.20
N LEU A 347 -5.38 -5.01 -18.96
CA LEU A 347 -5.19 -4.46 -17.62
C LEU A 347 -6.48 -3.76 -17.18
N ALA A 348 -7.01 -4.13 -16.02
CA ALA A 348 -8.22 -3.52 -15.47
C ALA A 348 -8.06 -2.02 -15.16
N PRO A 349 -9.14 -1.23 -15.16
CA PRO A 349 -9.17 0.08 -14.52
C PRO A 349 -9.06 -0.10 -13.00
N LEU A 350 -8.09 0.59 -12.39
CA LEU A 350 -7.76 0.50 -10.97
C LEU A 350 -7.79 1.91 -10.37
N THR A 351 -8.74 2.21 -9.47
CA THR A 351 -9.08 3.57 -9.00
C THR A 351 -7.98 4.29 -8.21
N THR A 352 -6.85 3.63 -7.93
CA THR A 352 -5.69 4.22 -7.21
C THR A 352 -4.35 3.85 -7.82
N GLN A 353 -4.22 2.62 -8.32
CA GLN A 353 -2.96 2.12 -8.89
C GLN A 353 -2.94 2.08 -10.42
N GLY A 354 -4.05 2.43 -11.08
CA GLY A 354 -4.17 2.49 -12.55
C GLY A 354 -3.52 3.73 -13.15
N ASN A 355 -2.52 4.31 -12.48
CA ASN A 355 -1.83 5.51 -12.89
C ASN A 355 -0.89 5.25 -14.09
N LEU A 356 -0.56 6.32 -14.81
CA LEU A 356 0.25 6.25 -16.04
C LEU A 356 1.58 5.48 -15.86
N PRO A 357 2.37 5.68 -14.80
CA PRO A 357 3.58 4.88 -14.55
C PRO A 357 3.33 3.38 -14.48
N PHE A 358 2.30 2.95 -13.74
CA PHE A 358 1.97 1.54 -13.59
C PHE A 358 1.49 0.93 -14.91
N ARG A 359 0.61 1.64 -15.64
CA ARG A 359 0.10 1.17 -16.94
C ARG A 359 1.21 1.04 -17.98
N ARG A 360 2.12 2.02 -18.05
CA ARG A 360 3.30 1.97 -18.92
C ARG A 360 4.14 0.72 -18.66
N MET A 361 4.41 0.42 -17.39
CA MET A 361 5.12 -0.80 -17.00
C MET A 361 4.36 -2.07 -17.43
N CYS A 362 3.03 -2.12 -17.28
CA CYS A 362 2.23 -3.26 -17.73
C CYS A 362 2.24 -3.43 -19.27
N VAL A 363 2.26 -2.33 -20.04
CA VAL A 363 2.39 -2.38 -21.50
C VAL A 363 3.73 -2.99 -21.92
N GLU A 364 4.83 -2.62 -21.25
CA GLU A 364 6.15 -3.24 -21.47
C GLU A 364 6.11 -4.74 -21.23
N PHE A 365 5.38 -5.19 -20.21
CA PHE A 365 5.26 -6.62 -19.90
C PHE A 365 4.30 -7.39 -20.80
N GLY A 366 3.47 -6.76 -21.63
CA GLY A 366 2.59 -7.50 -22.55
C GLY A 366 1.12 -7.09 -22.55
N ALA A 367 0.71 -6.15 -21.69
CA ALA A 367 -0.68 -5.67 -21.70
C ALA A 367 -1.00 -4.99 -23.04
N GLN A 368 -2.06 -5.46 -23.70
CA GLN A 368 -2.49 -4.94 -25.02
C GLN A 368 -3.65 -3.94 -24.93
N LEU A 369 -4.28 -3.84 -23.76
CA LEU A 369 -5.25 -2.80 -23.44
C LEU A 369 -5.05 -2.36 -21.99
N THR A 370 -5.01 -1.04 -21.79
CA THR A 370 -4.96 -0.39 -20.48
C THR A 370 -6.12 0.57 -20.36
N TYR A 371 -6.62 0.78 -19.14
CA TYR A 371 -7.66 1.76 -18.87
C TYR A 371 -7.13 2.88 -17.97
N SER A 372 -7.64 4.09 -18.16
CA SER A 372 -7.56 5.13 -17.13
C SER A 372 -8.12 4.62 -15.80
N GLU A 373 -7.75 5.30 -14.72
CA GLU A 373 -8.50 5.18 -13.47
C GLU A 373 -9.96 5.62 -13.70
N MET A 374 -10.86 5.22 -12.80
CA MET A 374 -12.27 5.56 -12.91
C MET A 374 -12.47 7.08 -12.76
N ALA A 375 -12.85 7.75 -13.84
CA ALA A 375 -13.21 9.15 -13.79
C ALA A 375 -14.70 9.38 -13.55
N MET A 376 -15.06 10.41 -12.82
CA MET A 376 -16.41 10.87 -12.56
C MET A 376 -16.82 11.88 -13.62
N ALA A 377 -17.96 11.64 -14.28
CA ALA A 377 -18.46 12.48 -15.37
C ALA A 377 -18.65 13.97 -14.97
N MET A 378 -19.13 14.24 -13.76
CA MET A 378 -19.38 15.62 -13.30
C MET A 378 -18.09 16.43 -13.09
N PRO A 379 -17.08 15.95 -12.35
CA PRO A 379 -15.77 16.59 -12.29
C PRO A 379 -15.11 16.87 -13.65
N LEU A 380 -15.22 15.96 -14.62
CA LEU A 380 -14.76 16.20 -16.00
C LEU A 380 -15.47 17.41 -16.63
N LEU A 381 -16.80 17.44 -16.55
CA LEU A 381 -17.63 18.55 -17.05
C LEU A 381 -17.36 19.88 -16.33
N GLN A 382 -16.87 19.83 -15.10
CA GLN A 382 -16.47 21.00 -14.31
C GLN A 382 -15.02 21.44 -14.60
N GLY A 383 -14.29 20.75 -15.49
CA GLY A 383 -12.91 21.10 -15.81
C GLY A 383 -11.92 20.85 -14.67
N GLN A 384 -12.24 19.93 -13.73
CA GLN A 384 -11.36 19.67 -12.58
C GLN A 384 -10.02 19.08 -13.03
N LYS A 385 -8.92 19.69 -12.59
CA LYS A 385 -7.56 19.32 -13.02
C LYS A 385 -7.18 17.89 -12.63
N SER A 386 -7.58 17.45 -11.43
CA SER A 386 -7.36 16.09 -10.92
C SER A 386 -7.98 15.05 -11.84
N GLU A 387 -9.21 15.29 -12.29
CA GLU A 387 -9.95 14.34 -13.11
C GLU A 387 -9.36 14.19 -14.51
N TRP A 388 -9.01 15.31 -15.13
CA TRP A 388 -8.36 15.31 -16.45
C TRP A 388 -6.94 14.72 -16.41
N ALA A 389 -6.29 14.68 -15.25
CA ALA A 389 -5.00 14.02 -15.11
C ALA A 389 -5.09 12.49 -15.29
N LEU A 390 -6.24 11.88 -14.97
CA LEU A 390 -6.47 10.43 -15.13
C LEU A 390 -6.48 10.01 -16.61
N MET A 391 -6.86 10.93 -17.51
CA MET A 391 -7.01 10.70 -18.94
C MET A 391 -5.70 10.74 -19.73
N LYS A 392 -4.60 11.14 -19.09
CA LYS A 392 -3.28 11.22 -19.72
C LYS A 392 -2.79 9.83 -20.11
N ALA A 393 -2.21 9.72 -21.30
CA ALA A 393 -1.64 8.49 -21.83
C ALA A 393 -0.16 8.69 -22.19
N HIS A 394 0.66 7.65 -22.02
CA HIS A 394 2.04 7.65 -22.51
C HIS A 394 2.09 7.20 -23.98
N GLU A 395 3.13 7.59 -24.74
CA GLU A 395 3.38 7.13 -26.12
C GLU A 395 3.31 5.60 -26.29
N SER A 396 3.74 4.84 -25.28
CA SER A 396 3.67 3.38 -25.29
C SER A 396 2.22 2.88 -25.37
N GLU A 397 1.27 3.65 -24.86
CA GLU A 397 -0.16 3.31 -24.87
C GLU A 397 -0.87 3.81 -26.15
N THR A 398 -0.26 4.72 -26.92
CA THR A 398 -0.77 5.17 -28.23
C THR A 398 -0.23 4.34 -29.39
N SER A 399 0.81 3.52 -29.16
CA SER A 399 1.26 2.53 -30.14
C SER A 399 0.23 1.40 -30.33
N PRO A 400 0.10 0.84 -31.54
CA PRO A 400 -0.83 -0.25 -31.81
C PRO A 400 -0.50 -1.53 -31.02
N PRO A 401 -1.49 -2.39 -30.71
CA PRO A 401 -1.24 -3.70 -30.09
C PRO A 401 -0.14 -4.49 -30.82
N ARG A 402 0.72 -5.18 -30.07
CA ARG A 402 1.89 -5.91 -30.64
C ARG A 402 1.48 -7.02 -31.61
N TYR A 403 0.33 -7.63 -31.36
CA TYR A 403 -0.18 -8.68 -32.21
C TYR A 403 -1.00 -8.09 -33.35
N THR A 404 -0.65 -8.46 -34.57
CA THR A 404 -1.43 -8.16 -35.78
C THR A 404 -2.24 -9.39 -36.15
N PRO A 405 -3.57 -9.40 -35.96
CA PRO A 405 -4.40 -10.54 -36.33
C PRO A 405 -4.31 -10.79 -37.84
N SER A 406 -3.94 -12.00 -38.23
CA SER A 406 -3.99 -12.44 -39.63
C SER A 406 -5.46 -12.58 -40.04
N SER A 407 -6.04 -11.53 -40.63
CA SER A 407 -7.33 -11.55 -41.34
C SER A 407 -8.57 -11.99 -40.52
N ILE A 408 -8.59 -11.85 -39.19
CA ILE A 408 -9.75 -12.29 -38.39
C ILE A 408 -10.93 -11.29 -38.49
N VAL A 409 -10.64 -9.99 -38.64
CA VAL A 409 -11.67 -8.93 -38.74
C VAL A 409 -11.46 -8.13 -40.02
N GLN A 410 -12.28 -8.35 -41.04
CA GLN A 410 -12.27 -7.56 -42.28
C GLN A 410 -12.51 -6.07 -41.94
N GLY A 411 -11.71 -5.16 -42.51
CA GLY A 411 -11.81 -3.72 -42.25
C GLY A 411 -11.30 -3.25 -40.88
N TYR A 412 -10.73 -4.14 -40.05
CA TYR A 412 -9.97 -3.73 -38.88
C TYR A 412 -8.53 -3.43 -39.29
N ASP A 413 -8.08 -2.21 -38.97
CA ASP A 413 -6.70 -1.76 -39.20
C ASP A 413 -5.97 -1.69 -37.87
N ASN A 414 -5.18 -2.74 -37.58
CA ASN A 414 -4.39 -2.84 -36.36
C ASN A 414 -3.38 -1.69 -36.23
N SER A 415 -2.87 -1.13 -37.33
CA SER A 415 -1.89 -0.05 -37.31
C SER A 415 -2.45 1.27 -36.75
N LYS A 416 -3.77 1.43 -36.79
CA LYS A 416 -4.52 2.59 -36.27
C LYS A 416 -5.23 2.29 -34.94
N ASP A 417 -5.04 1.10 -34.38
CA ASP A 417 -5.56 0.76 -33.06
C ASP A 417 -4.66 1.33 -31.96
N LEU A 418 -5.17 1.47 -30.75
CA LEU A 418 -4.47 2.04 -29.61
C LEU A 418 -4.53 1.05 -28.43
N LYS A 419 -3.68 1.20 -27.42
CA LYS A 419 -3.79 0.41 -26.18
C LYS A 419 -4.55 1.15 -25.07
N PHE A 420 -4.60 2.48 -25.10
CA PHE A 420 -5.21 3.27 -24.04
C PHE A 420 -6.73 3.41 -24.17
N ALA A 421 -7.48 3.06 -23.14
CA ALA A 421 -8.92 3.29 -23.01
C ALA A 421 -9.22 4.20 -21.81
N THR A 422 -10.39 4.86 -21.83
CA THR A 422 -10.86 5.65 -20.69
C THR A 422 -12.04 4.98 -20.01
N GLN A 423 -12.12 5.07 -18.69
CA GLN A 423 -13.29 4.62 -17.94
C GLN A 423 -13.96 5.81 -17.23
N VAL A 424 -15.27 5.95 -17.43
CA VAL A 424 -16.09 6.99 -16.81
C VAL A 424 -17.22 6.38 -15.98
N SER A 425 -17.59 7.06 -14.90
CA SER A 425 -18.73 6.75 -14.04
C SER A 425 -19.68 7.94 -14.02
N ALA A 426 -20.97 7.67 -14.23
CA ALA A 426 -22.01 8.69 -14.34
C ALA A 426 -23.28 8.27 -13.60
N THR A 427 -23.98 9.25 -13.04
CA THR A 427 -25.25 9.02 -12.32
C THR A 427 -26.46 9.18 -13.24
N LYS A 428 -26.40 10.11 -14.20
CA LYS A 428 -27.52 10.48 -15.07
C LYS A 428 -27.13 10.32 -16.56
N PRO A 429 -28.07 9.93 -17.45
CA PRO A 429 -27.79 9.78 -18.88
C PRO A 429 -27.10 10.99 -19.50
N TRP A 430 -27.64 12.19 -19.28
CA TRP A 430 -27.06 13.42 -19.84
C TRP A 430 -25.60 13.67 -19.39
N GLN A 431 -25.21 13.23 -18.19
CA GLN A 431 -23.82 13.37 -17.70
C GLN A 431 -22.89 12.45 -18.49
N ALA A 432 -23.30 11.20 -18.72
CA ALA A 432 -22.54 10.24 -19.51
C ALA A 432 -22.39 10.72 -20.96
N THR A 433 -23.48 11.19 -21.57
CA THR A 433 -23.49 11.74 -22.93
C THR A 433 -22.55 12.94 -23.04
N LYS A 434 -22.72 13.97 -22.19
CA LYS A 434 -21.84 15.15 -22.24
C LYS A 434 -20.39 14.81 -21.97
N ALA A 435 -20.11 13.92 -21.02
CA ALA A 435 -18.76 13.46 -20.73
C ALA A 435 -18.13 12.77 -21.95
N ALA A 436 -18.87 11.93 -22.67
CA ALA A 436 -18.39 11.28 -23.89
C ALA A 436 -18.06 12.29 -25.00
N GLU A 437 -18.89 13.32 -25.20
CA GLU A 437 -18.62 14.36 -26.20
C GLU A 437 -17.38 15.19 -25.88
N ILE A 438 -17.24 15.65 -24.63
CA ILE A 438 -16.04 16.42 -24.24
C ILE A 438 -14.77 15.57 -24.32
N MET A 439 -14.86 14.27 -24.01
CA MET A 439 -13.72 13.37 -24.14
C MET A 439 -13.35 13.18 -25.62
N ALA A 440 -14.33 12.92 -26.49
CA ALA A 440 -14.09 12.78 -27.92
C ALA A 440 -13.44 14.04 -28.54
N ASN A 441 -13.79 15.22 -28.05
CA ASN A 441 -13.24 16.49 -28.55
C ASN A 441 -11.86 16.84 -27.97
N LEU A 442 -11.62 16.56 -26.68
CA LEU A 442 -10.43 17.05 -25.96
C LEU A 442 -9.29 16.01 -25.83
N VAL A 443 -9.60 14.72 -25.97
CA VAL A 443 -8.64 13.62 -25.78
C VAL A 443 -8.76 12.59 -26.91
N PRO A 444 -8.22 12.88 -28.10
CA PRO A 444 -8.46 12.06 -29.30
C PRO A 444 -7.72 10.71 -29.30
N HIS A 445 -6.70 10.52 -28.45
CA HIS A 445 -5.93 9.27 -28.41
C HIS A 445 -6.57 8.27 -27.44
N ILE A 446 -7.78 7.85 -27.75
CA ILE A 446 -8.56 6.88 -26.96
C ILE A 446 -8.96 5.72 -27.87
N ARG A 447 -8.68 4.49 -27.41
CA ARG A 447 -9.11 3.25 -28.06
C ARG A 447 -10.62 3.09 -28.02
N LEU A 448 -11.18 3.21 -26.81
CA LEU A 448 -12.58 3.04 -26.47
C LEU A 448 -12.92 3.77 -25.17
N MET A 449 -14.19 4.10 -24.98
CA MET A 449 -14.74 4.64 -23.74
C MET A 449 -15.52 3.54 -22.99
N ASP A 450 -15.20 3.28 -21.74
CA ASP A 450 -15.89 2.31 -20.89
C ASP A 450 -16.76 2.99 -19.84
N LEU A 451 -17.99 2.50 -19.69
CA LEU A 451 -18.90 2.94 -18.65
C LEU A 451 -18.78 2.01 -17.44
N ASN A 452 -18.32 2.57 -16.31
CA ASN A 452 -18.23 1.84 -15.05
C ASN A 452 -19.64 1.57 -14.49
N CYS A 453 -20.03 0.30 -14.51
CA CYS A 453 -21.28 -0.19 -13.94
C CYS A 453 -21.02 -1.18 -12.79
N GLY A 454 -19.77 -1.25 -12.29
CA GLY A 454 -19.31 -2.34 -11.41
C GLY A 454 -18.73 -1.88 -10.08
N CYS A 455 -18.39 -0.59 -9.92
CA CYS A 455 -17.74 -0.07 -8.72
C CYS A 455 -18.63 -0.30 -7.48
N PRO A 456 -18.13 -1.00 -6.43
CA PRO A 456 -18.92 -1.31 -5.23
C PRO A 456 -18.82 -0.23 -4.14
N ILE A 457 -18.05 0.84 -4.35
CA ILE A 457 -17.84 1.91 -3.37
C ILE A 457 -19.18 2.50 -2.96
N GLU A 458 -19.40 2.60 -1.65
CA GLU A 458 -20.71 2.95 -1.10
C GLU A 458 -21.22 4.30 -1.59
N MET A 459 -20.37 5.32 -1.62
CA MET A 459 -20.78 6.66 -2.08
C MET A 459 -21.10 6.71 -3.58
N VAL A 460 -20.38 5.94 -4.40
CA VAL A 460 -20.67 5.82 -5.85
C VAL A 460 -21.98 5.07 -6.06
N TYR A 461 -22.22 3.99 -5.30
CA TYR A 461 -23.47 3.25 -5.35
C TYR A 461 -24.67 4.11 -4.92
N GLN A 462 -24.56 4.83 -3.80
CA GLN A 462 -25.62 5.66 -3.24
C GLN A 462 -25.98 6.84 -4.15
N SER A 463 -25.02 7.38 -4.91
CA SER A 463 -25.31 8.39 -5.92
C SER A 463 -26.05 7.80 -7.13
N GLY A 464 -26.15 6.48 -7.27
CA GLY A 464 -26.78 5.80 -8.39
C GLY A 464 -25.86 5.61 -9.60
N ALA A 465 -24.54 5.66 -9.39
CA ALA A 465 -23.50 5.35 -10.37
C ALA A 465 -22.81 4.00 -10.04
N GLY A 466 -21.82 3.59 -10.84
CA GLY A 466 -21.11 2.33 -10.62
C GLY A 466 -22.07 1.14 -10.56
N SER A 467 -21.93 0.29 -9.54
CA SER A 467 -22.84 -0.85 -9.33
C SER A 467 -24.31 -0.48 -9.07
N GLY A 468 -24.62 0.79 -8.79
CA GLY A 468 -26.01 1.27 -8.69
C GLY A 468 -26.75 1.26 -10.03
N LEU A 469 -26.02 1.27 -11.15
CA LEU A 469 -26.59 1.16 -12.50
C LEU A 469 -27.13 -0.24 -12.81
N LEU A 470 -26.64 -1.28 -12.11
CA LEU A 470 -27.09 -2.66 -12.32
C LEU A 470 -28.57 -2.83 -11.96
N ASP A 471 -29.06 -2.12 -10.94
CA ASP A 471 -30.46 -2.12 -10.53
C ASP A 471 -31.34 -1.19 -11.42
N ALA A 472 -30.74 -0.45 -12.36
CA ALA A 472 -31.40 0.52 -13.23
C ALA A 472 -31.13 0.25 -14.73
N PRO A 473 -31.55 -0.92 -15.27
CA PRO A 473 -31.21 -1.38 -16.62
C PRO A 473 -31.62 -0.40 -17.73
N SER A 474 -32.80 0.22 -17.63
CA SER A 474 -33.24 1.23 -18.62
C SER A 474 -32.39 2.50 -18.59
N LYS A 475 -31.83 2.88 -17.43
CA LYS A 475 -30.93 4.02 -17.32
C LYS A 475 -29.57 3.69 -17.95
N LEU A 476 -29.04 2.50 -17.67
CA LEU A 476 -27.81 1.99 -18.25
C LEU A 476 -27.88 1.97 -19.79
N GLU A 477 -28.98 1.44 -20.35
CA GLU A 477 -29.18 1.44 -21.79
C GLU A 477 -29.16 2.85 -22.39
N LYS A 478 -29.87 3.81 -21.78
CA LYS A 478 -29.90 5.21 -22.23
C LYS A 478 -28.51 5.85 -22.21
N MET A 479 -27.68 5.51 -21.22
CA MET A 479 -26.30 6.00 -21.14
C MET A 479 -25.45 5.47 -22.29
N ILE A 480 -25.49 4.15 -22.56
CA ILE A 480 -24.70 3.56 -23.65
C ILE A 480 -25.11 4.13 -25.01
N ARG A 481 -26.42 4.26 -25.27
CA ARG A 481 -26.92 4.90 -26.49
C ARG A 481 -26.44 6.35 -26.62
N GLY A 482 -26.61 7.14 -25.56
CA GLY A 482 -26.20 8.55 -25.58
C GLY A 482 -24.71 8.73 -25.79
N MET A 483 -23.88 7.94 -25.10
CA MET A 483 -22.44 7.94 -25.32
C MET A 483 -22.09 7.56 -26.76
N ASN A 484 -22.73 6.54 -27.33
CA ASN A 484 -22.51 6.15 -28.72
C ASN A 484 -22.85 7.25 -29.72
N SER A 485 -23.96 7.98 -29.53
CA SER A 485 -24.40 9.04 -30.44
C SER A 485 -23.44 10.24 -30.53
N VAL A 486 -22.59 10.45 -29.52
CA VAL A 486 -21.75 11.67 -29.42
C VAL A 486 -20.26 11.42 -29.37
N SER A 487 -19.82 10.17 -29.21
CA SER A 487 -18.39 9.79 -29.10
C SER A 487 -17.64 9.75 -30.44
N GLY A 488 -18.27 10.13 -31.56
CA GLY A 488 -17.65 10.09 -32.89
C GLY A 488 -17.21 8.67 -33.26
N GLU A 489 -15.97 8.50 -33.69
CA GLU A 489 -15.40 7.20 -34.07
C GLU A 489 -15.07 6.28 -32.88
N ILE A 490 -15.11 6.80 -31.65
CA ILE A 490 -14.68 6.07 -30.45
C ILE A 490 -15.78 5.10 -29.99
N PRO A 491 -15.50 3.79 -29.89
CA PRO A 491 -16.46 2.78 -29.43
C PRO A 491 -16.75 2.86 -27.93
N VAL A 492 -17.96 2.45 -27.53
CA VAL A 492 -18.39 2.43 -26.13
C VAL A 492 -18.52 0.99 -25.61
N THR A 493 -17.97 0.74 -24.42
CA THR A 493 -18.00 -0.55 -23.72
C THR A 493 -18.59 -0.39 -22.32
N ALA A 494 -18.93 -1.50 -21.66
CA ALA A 494 -19.45 -1.47 -20.29
C ALA A 494 -18.81 -2.54 -19.40
N LYS A 495 -18.38 -2.14 -18.20
CA LYS A 495 -17.89 -3.05 -17.16
C LYS A 495 -18.93 -3.26 -16.06
N ILE A 496 -19.46 -4.48 -15.97
CA ILE A 496 -20.52 -4.86 -15.02
C ILE A 496 -20.03 -5.88 -13.97
N ARG A 497 -20.88 -6.13 -12.97
CA ARG A 497 -20.78 -7.22 -11.99
C ARG A 497 -21.94 -8.19 -12.19
N MET A 498 -21.90 -9.36 -11.55
CA MET A 498 -23.00 -10.36 -11.60
C MET A 498 -24.35 -9.76 -11.19
N GLY A 499 -24.34 -8.78 -10.29
CA GLY A 499 -25.51 -8.08 -9.77
C GLY A 499 -25.18 -7.32 -8.49
N THR A 500 -26.16 -6.63 -7.91
CA THR A 500 -25.99 -5.96 -6.63
C THR A 500 -26.06 -6.93 -5.46
N LYS A 501 -26.92 -7.95 -5.56
CA LYS A 501 -27.12 -8.99 -4.54
C LYS A 501 -26.53 -10.31 -4.98
N THR A 502 -26.04 -11.09 -4.01
CA THR A 502 -25.35 -12.36 -4.29
C THR A 502 -26.30 -13.48 -4.68
N ASP A 503 -27.49 -13.51 -4.09
CA ASP A 503 -28.55 -14.49 -4.32
C ASP A 503 -29.38 -14.22 -5.59
N LYS A 504 -29.17 -13.06 -6.23
CA LYS A 504 -29.94 -12.60 -7.38
C LYS A 504 -29.00 -12.04 -8.46
N PRO A 505 -28.25 -12.90 -9.17
CA PRO A 505 -27.47 -12.45 -10.30
C PRO A 505 -28.40 -11.99 -11.43
N ILE A 506 -28.10 -10.82 -12.01
CA ILE A 506 -28.89 -10.17 -13.07
C ILE A 506 -28.09 -9.93 -14.34
N ALA A 507 -26.80 -10.25 -14.36
CA ALA A 507 -25.91 -9.98 -15.47
C ALA A 507 -26.39 -10.58 -16.81
N LYS A 508 -27.01 -11.77 -16.85
CA LYS A 508 -27.57 -12.33 -18.10
C LYS A 508 -28.60 -11.39 -18.75
N LYS A 509 -29.53 -10.86 -17.95
CA LYS A 509 -30.55 -9.89 -18.40
C LYS A 509 -29.93 -8.55 -18.82
N LEU A 510 -28.89 -8.11 -18.12
CA LEU A 510 -28.16 -6.90 -18.48
C LEU A 510 -27.39 -7.04 -19.79
N ILE A 511 -26.76 -8.20 -20.02
CA ILE A 511 -26.05 -8.51 -21.26
C ILE A 511 -27.01 -8.53 -22.44
N GLU A 512 -28.15 -9.24 -22.32
CA GLU A 512 -29.20 -9.24 -23.34
C GLU A 512 -29.67 -7.82 -23.68
N ARG A 513 -29.91 -7.01 -22.65
CA ARG A 513 -30.35 -5.62 -22.83
C ARG A 513 -29.29 -4.74 -23.47
N LEU A 514 -28.01 -4.92 -23.14
CA LEU A 514 -26.91 -4.18 -23.75
C LEU A 514 -26.62 -4.61 -25.19
N ALA A 515 -26.87 -5.88 -25.51
CA ALA A 515 -26.73 -6.44 -26.85
C ALA A 515 -27.87 -6.01 -27.78
N PHE A 516 -29.12 -6.06 -27.31
CA PHE A 516 -30.29 -5.93 -28.18
C PHE A 516 -31.28 -4.81 -27.80
N GLY A 517 -31.11 -4.19 -26.64
CA GLY A 517 -32.06 -3.20 -26.10
C GLY A 517 -33.15 -3.83 -25.24
N GLY A 518 -33.82 -3.03 -24.42
CA GLY A 518 -35.00 -3.46 -23.68
C GLY A 518 -36.17 -3.78 -24.61
N LEU A 519 -37.14 -4.60 -24.16
CA LEU A 519 -38.32 -4.94 -24.97
C LEU A 519 -39.07 -3.69 -25.44
N GLU A 520 -39.07 -2.64 -24.62
CA GLU A 520 -39.69 -1.35 -24.88
C GLU A 520 -38.97 -0.51 -25.95
N SER A 521 -37.65 -0.66 -26.07
CA SER A 521 -36.81 0.16 -26.94
C SER A 521 -36.33 -0.59 -28.17
N LYS A 522 -36.24 -1.92 -28.13
CA LYS A 522 -35.69 -2.77 -29.20
C LYS A 522 -36.43 -2.59 -30.52
N SER A 523 -37.76 -2.53 -30.51
CA SER A 523 -38.55 -2.42 -31.74
C SER A 523 -38.52 -1.04 -32.40
N ARG A 524 -38.09 0.00 -31.67
CA ARG A 524 -38.09 1.39 -32.12
C ARG A 524 -36.68 1.94 -32.31
N LEU A 525 -35.77 1.66 -31.37
CA LEU A 525 -34.41 2.20 -31.31
C LEU A 525 -33.32 1.17 -31.68
N GLY A 526 -33.67 -0.08 -31.98
CA GLY A 526 -32.70 -1.13 -32.30
C GLY A 526 -31.79 -1.49 -31.12
N ALA A 527 -30.56 -1.94 -31.40
CA ALA A 527 -29.57 -2.28 -30.38
C ALA A 527 -28.90 -1.03 -29.77
N PRO A 528 -28.45 -1.06 -28.49
CA PRO A 528 -27.72 0.06 -27.89
C PRO A 528 -26.32 0.28 -28.47
N GLY A 529 -25.77 -0.70 -29.18
CA GLY A 529 -24.45 -0.63 -29.81
C GLY A 529 -23.27 -0.77 -28.84
N CYS A 530 -23.41 -1.53 -27.76
CA CYS A 530 -22.29 -1.80 -26.85
C CYS A 530 -21.25 -2.66 -27.58
N ALA A 531 -20.00 -2.22 -27.64
CA ALA A 531 -18.93 -2.87 -28.40
C ALA A 531 -18.38 -4.12 -27.71
N ALA A 532 -18.25 -4.05 -26.39
CA ALA A 532 -17.78 -5.13 -25.54
C ALA A 532 -18.37 -5.00 -24.13
N ILE A 533 -18.63 -6.14 -23.49
CA ILE A 533 -19.05 -6.21 -22.09
C ILE A 533 -17.98 -6.93 -21.29
N THR A 534 -17.51 -6.29 -20.22
CA THR A 534 -16.65 -6.95 -19.24
C THR A 534 -17.47 -7.36 -18.02
N LEU A 535 -17.46 -8.64 -17.67
CA LEU A 535 -18.14 -9.16 -16.48
C LEU A 535 -17.15 -9.50 -15.36
N HIS A 536 -17.25 -8.80 -14.23
CA HIS A 536 -16.61 -9.25 -13.00
C HIS A 536 -17.45 -10.34 -12.34
N GLY A 537 -16.85 -11.51 -12.12
CA GLY A 537 -17.49 -12.70 -11.52
C GLY A 537 -17.84 -12.58 -10.05
N ARG A 538 -18.18 -11.38 -9.57
CA ARG A 538 -18.68 -11.14 -8.21
C ARG A 538 -19.87 -10.22 -8.23
N SER A 539 -20.76 -10.35 -7.25
CA SER A 539 -21.77 -9.36 -6.91
C SER A 539 -21.13 -8.13 -6.23
N ARG A 540 -21.86 -7.02 -6.14
CA ARG A 540 -21.45 -5.87 -5.32
C ARG A 540 -21.27 -6.27 -3.86
N GLN A 541 -22.25 -6.99 -3.29
CA GLN A 541 -22.24 -7.44 -1.88
C GLN A 541 -21.01 -8.29 -1.54
N GLN A 542 -20.56 -9.15 -2.46
CA GLN A 542 -19.38 -9.97 -2.24
C GLN A 542 -18.10 -9.13 -2.13
N ARG A 543 -18.07 -7.91 -2.68
CA ARG A 543 -16.88 -7.07 -2.84
C ARG A 543 -15.71 -7.90 -3.38
N TYR A 544 -14.77 -8.28 -2.51
CA TYR A 544 -13.63 -9.15 -2.79
C TYR A 544 -13.48 -10.32 -1.81
N THR A 545 -14.48 -10.54 -0.93
CA THR A 545 -14.46 -11.53 0.16
C THR A 545 -14.61 -12.98 -0.30
N LYS A 546 -15.20 -13.19 -1.47
CA LYS A 546 -15.38 -14.51 -2.09
C LYS A 546 -14.55 -14.63 -3.36
N ASN A 547 -14.40 -15.84 -3.88
CA ASN A 547 -13.78 -16.06 -5.19
C ASN A 547 -14.68 -15.54 -6.31
N ALA A 548 -14.07 -15.17 -7.44
CA ALA A 548 -14.82 -14.90 -8.66
C ALA A 548 -15.46 -16.20 -9.19
N ASP A 549 -16.72 -16.10 -9.59
CA ASP A 549 -17.51 -17.19 -10.16
C ASP A 549 -17.30 -17.26 -11.67
N TRP A 550 -16.30 -18.03 -12.08
CA TRP A 550 -16.00 -18.27 -13.50
C TRP A 550 -16.99 -19.21 -14.19
N GLY A 551 -17.73 -20.03 -13.43
CA GLY A 551 -18.82 -20.83 -13.98
C GLY A 551 -19.96 -19.94 -14.48
N TYR A 552 -20.35 -18.95 -13.68
CA TYR A 552 -21.35 -17.97 -14.11
C TYR A 552 -20.85 -17.06 -15.25
N ILE A 553 -19.55 -16.73 -15.29
CA ILE A 553 -18.94 -16.05 -16.45
C ILE A 553 -19.07 -16.91 -17.70
N ALA A 554 -18.79 -18.22 -17.61
CA ALA A 554 -18.90 -19.16 -18.72
C ALA A 554 -20.34 -19.25 -19.26
N GLU A 555 -21.33 -19.30 -18.37
CA GLU A 555 -22.75 -19.26 -18.77
C GLU A 555 -23.09 -17.97 -19.53
N CYS A 556 -22.57 -16.82 -19.08
CA CYS A 556 -22.75 -15.55 -19.77
C CYS A 556 -22.00 -15.49 -21.11
N ALA A 557 -20.80 -16.06 -21.19
CA ALA A 557 -20.02 -16.13 -22.43
C ALA A 557 -20.70 -17.01 -23.48
N ALA A 558 -21.23 -18.17 -23.07
CA ALA A 558 -22.03 -19.04 -23.93
C ALA A 558 -23.28 -18.32 -24.45
N LEU A 559 -23.94 -17.52 -23.62
CA LEU A 559 -25.07 -16.68 -24.01
C LEU A 559 -24.68 -15.61 -25.05
N VAL A 560 -23.56 -14.91 -24.88
CA VAL A 560 -23.06 -13.96 -25.89
C VAL A 560 -22.65 -14.66 -27.18
N LYS A 561 -22.04 -15.85 -27.09
CA LYS A 561 -21.69 -16.66 -28.26
C LYS A 561 -22.94 -17.09 -29.03
N GLY A 562 -23.98 -17.54 -28.32
CA GLY A 562 -25.29 -17.85 -28.89
C GLY A 562 -25.89 -16.63 -29.60
N TYR A 563 -25.86 -15.46 -28.97
CA TYR A 563 -26.32 -14.21 -29.58
C TYR A 563 -25.58 -13.85 -30.87
N ASN A 564 -24.26 -14.04 -30.91
CA ASN A 564 -23.48 -13.81 -32.11
C ASN A 564 -23.79 -14.84 -33.21
N GLN A 565 -24.09 -16.10 -32.86
CA GLN A 565 -24.46 -17.17 -33.81
C GLN A 565 -25.89 -17.02 -34.35
N ASP A 566 -26.87 -16.81 -33.47
CA ASP A 566 -28.27 -16.58 -33.82
C ASP A 566 -28.41 -15.37 -34.74
N LYS A 567 -27.56 -14.36 -34.53
CA LYS A 567 -27.46 -13.20 -35.39
C LYS A 567 -26.98 -13.56 -36.80
N SER A 568 -25.91 -14.35 -36.94
CA SER A 568 -25.46 -14.82 -38.26
C SER A 568 -26.53 -15.67 -38.97
N ASN A 569 -27.42 -16.33 -38.22
CA ASN A 569 -28.54 -17.09 -38.79
C ASN A 569 -29.77 -16.22 -39.13
N LEU A 570 -29.96 -15.07 -38.46
CA LEU A 570 -31.08 -14.15 -38.65
C LEU A 570 -30.94 -13.21 -39.85
N VAL A 571 -29.78 -13.21 -40.53
CA VAL A 571 -29.44 -12.38 -41.72
C VAL A 571 -30.42 -12.59 -42.90
N ASP A 572 -31.32 -13.58 -42.83
CA ASP A 572 -32.29 -13.90 -43.89
C ASP A 572 -33.77 -13.78 -43.44
N THR A 573 -34.11 -12.96 -42.44
CA THR A 573 -35.51 -12.80 -41.95
C THR A 573 -35.93 -11.35 -41.63
N ILE A 574 -37.24 -11.06 -41.71
CA ILE A 574 -37.88 -9.75 -41.43
C ILE A 574 -37.65 -9.24 -39.97
N ALA A 575 -37.13 -10.07 -39.07
CA ALA A 575 -36.84 -9.72 -37.67
C ALA A 575 -35.38 -9.26 -37.44
N GLU A 576 -34.65 -8.95 -38.51
CA GLU A 576 -33.27 -8.49 -38.46
C GLU A 576 -33.11 -7.22 -37.59
N PRO A 577 -32.22 -7.22 -36.59
CA PRO A 577 -31.85 -6.00 -35.89
C PRO A 577 -31.09 -5.09 -36.86
N ASP A 578 -31.50 -3.83 -37.01
CA ASP A 578 -30.84 -2.86 -37.90
C ASP A 578 -29.32 -2.85 -37.68
N GLU A 579 -28.56 -3.27 -38.70
CA GLU A 579 -27.08 -3.34 -38.73
C GLU A 579 -26.45 -2.04 -38.23
N ARG A 580 -27.10 -0.90 -38.51
CA ARG A 580 -26.61 0.43 -38.15
C ARG A 580 -26.45 0.61 -36.64
N THR A 581 -27.31 -0.03 -35.85
CA THR A 581 -27.39 0.13 -34.38
C THR A 581 -26.54 -0.87 -33.59
N GLN A 582 -25.91 -1.82 -34.28
CA GLN A 582 -25.20 -2.94 -33.67
C GLN A 582 -23.77 -2.56 -33.24
N ALA A 583 -23.09 -3.48 -32.54
CA ALA A 583 -21.69 -3.29 -32.17
C ALA A 583 -20.82 -2.99 -33.40
N ASN A 584 -19.77 -2.20 -33.21
CA ASN A 584 -18.86 -1.70 -34.25
C ASN A 584 -17.86 -2.75 -34.78
N SER A 585 -18.15 -4.04 -34.68
CA SER A 585 -17.29 -5.14 -35.13
C SER A 585 -17.88 -5.81 -36.38
N LYS A 586 -17.15 -6.72 -37.02
CA LYS A 586 -17.66 -7.47 -38.19
C LYS A 586 -18.96 -8.20 -37.81
N GLU A 587 -19.99 -8.06 -38.65
CA GLU A 587 -21.35 -8.61 -38.40
C GLU A 587 -21.92 -8.18 -37.04
N GLY A 588 -21.45 -7.05 -36.49
CA GLY A 588 -21.74 -6.52 -35.16
C GLY A 588 -21.59 -7.53 -34.00
N LYS A 589 -20.55 -8.37 -34.04
CA LYS A 589 -20.13 -9.24 -32.92
C LYS A 589 -19.97 -8.46 -31.61
N LEU A 590 -20.71 -8.84 -30.58
CA LEU A 590 -20.48 -8.35 -29.23
C LEU A 590 -19.32 -9.12 -28.59
N TYR A 591 -18.25 -8.43 -28.18
CA TYR A 591 -17.14 -9.06 -27.45
C TYR A 591 -17.46 -9.22 -25.96
N PHE A 592 -16.98 -10.29 -25.35
CA PHE A 592 -17.19 -10.61 -23.95
C PHE A 592 -15.88 -10.88 -23.21
N ILE A 593 -15.60 -10.09 -22.18
CA ILE A 593 -14.34 -10.12 -21.42
C ILE A 593 -14.61 -10.62 -20.00
N GLY A 594 -13.93 -11.69 -19.61
CA GLY A 594 -14.00 -12.22 -18.24
C GLY A 594 -13.11 -11.43 -17.28
N ASN A 595 -13.56 -11.22 -16.04
CA ASN A 595 -12.76 -10.54 -15.02
C ASN A 595 -12.92 -11.17 -13.64
N GLY A 596 -11.80 -11.33 -12.95
CA GLY A 596 -11.74 -11.71 -11.54
C GLY A 596 -10.73 -12.82 -11.27
N ASP A 597 -9.87 -12.63 -10.27
CA ASP A 597 -8.99 -13.66 -9.70
C ASP A 597 -8.02 -14.38 -10.65
N CYS A 598 -7.82 -13.87 -11.87
CA CYS A 598 -6.75 -14.31 -12.76
C CYS A 598 -5.38 -13.93 -12.17
N TYR A 599 -4.56 -14.92 -11.84
CA TYR A 599 -3.25 -14.73 -11.19
C TYR A 599 -2.10 -15.43 -11.91
N SER A 600 -2.34 -16.17 -12.99
CA SER A 600 -1.30 -16.82 -13.78
C SER A 600 -1.69 -16.96 -15.24
N HIS A 601 -0.71 -17.29 -16.09
CA HIS A 601 -0.99 -17.68 -17.47
C HIS A 601 -1.90 -18.91 -17.55
N VAL A 602 -1.80 -19.86 -16.60
CA VAL A 602 -2.70 -21.02 -16.53
C VAL A 602 -4.13 -20.57 -16.29
N ASP A 603 -4.37 -19.67 -15.32
CA ASP A 603 -5.72 -19.13 -15.08
C ASP A 603 -6.24 -18.40 -16.33
N TYR A 604 -5.39 -17.58 -16.96
CA TYR A 604 -5.76 -16.84 -18.17
C TYR A 604 -6.19 -17.79 -19.31
N LEU A 605 -5.35 -18.78 -19.64
CA LEU A 605 -5.60 -19.73 -20.70
C LEU A 605 -6.78 -20.65 -20.39
N ASP A 606 -6.92 -21.09 -19.13
CA ASP A 606 -8.09 -21.85 -18.66
C ASP A 606 -9.38 -21.06 -18.87
N HIS A 607 -9.40 -19.78 -18.50
CA HIS A 607 -10.58 -18.94 -18.66
C HIS A 607 -10.92 -18.70 -20.14
N ILE A 608 -9.92 -18.55 -21.02
CA ILE A 608 -10.15 -18.49 -22.47
C ILE A 608 -10.77 -19.79 -22.98
N GLN A 609 -10.18 -20.95 -22.62
CA GLN A 609 -10.57 -22.25 -23.17
C GLN A 609 -11.88 -22.78 -22.58
N ASN A 610 -12.02 -22.74 -21.25
CA ASN A 610 -13.11 -23.38 -20.52
C ASN A 610 -14.27 -22.41 -20.24
N ALA A 611 -13.98 -21.13 -19.95
CA ALA A 611 -15.06 -20.14 -19.80
C ALA A 611 -15.50 -19.52 -21.13
N GLY A 612 -14.72 -19.67 -22.21
CA GLY A 612 -15.12 -19.27 -23.57
C GLY A 612 -15.25 -17.75 -23.75
N VAL A 613 -14.55 -16.96 -22.94
CA VAL A 613 -14.47 -15.49 -23.08
C VAL A 613 -13.52 -15.11 -24.22
N ASP A 614 -13.74 -13.97 -24.88
CA ASP A 614 -12.86 -13.49 -25.96
C ASP A 614 -11.49 -13.04 -25.44
N SER A 615 -11.46 -12.45 -24.24
CA SER A 615 -10.23 -12.08 -23.52
C SER A 615 -10.49 -12.05 -22.01
N VAL A 616 -9.43 -11.98 -21.21
CA VAL A 616 -9.47 -11.83 -19.76
C VAL A 616 -8.86 -10.51 -19.32
N MET A 617 -9.57 -9.83 -18.42
CA MET A 617 -9.12 -8.63 -17.75
C MET A 617 -8.48 -8.97 -16.41
N VAL A 618 -7.20 -8.61 -16.26
CA VAL A 618 -6.36 -8.85 -15.09
C VAL A 618 -6.31 -7.59 -14.23
N ALA A 619 -6.59 -7.74 -12.92
CA ALA A 619 -6.61 -6.64 -11.95
C ALA A 619 -5.52 -6.84 -10.88
N ARG A 620 -5.90 -7.33 -9.69
CA ARG A 620 -4.98 -7.58 -8.56
C ARG A 620 -3.80 -8.49 -8.91
N GLY A 621 -3.97 -9.42 -9.84
CA GLY A 621 -2.86 -10.25 -10.32
C GLY A 621 -1.72 -9.43 -10.93
N ALA A 622 -2.05 -8.38 -11.70
CA ALA A 622 -1.06 -7.45 -12.25
C ALA A 622 -0.44 -6.56 -11.16
N LEU A 623 -1.20 -6.13 -10.15
CA LEU A 623 -0.64 -5.37 -9.02
C LEU A 623 0.38 -6.17 -8.22
N ILE A 624 0.12 -7.46 -8.02
CA ILE A 624 1.04 -8.36 -7.30
C ILE A 624 2.26 -8.69 -8.17
N LYS A 625 2.05 -8.97 -9.46
CA LYS A 625 3.13 -9.26 -10.42
C LYS A 625 2.82 -8.66 -11.80
N PRO A 626 3.37 -7.48 -12.14
CA PRO A 626 3.10 -6.85 -13.43
C PRO A 626 3.54 -7.69 -14.64
N TRP A 627 4.54 -8.55 -14.47
CA TRP A 627 5.00 -9.50 -15.50
C TRP A 627 4.05 -10.67 -15.73
N ILE A 628 2.86 -10.70 -15.11
CA ILE A 628 1.80 -11.67 -15.48
C ILE A 628 1.45 -11.60 -16.97
N PHE A 629 1.52 -10.42 -17.58
CA PHE A 629 1.31 -10.27 -19.02
C PHE A 629 2.40 -10.96 -19.85
N GLU A 630 3.63 -10.98 -19.33
CA GLU A 630 4.77 -11.66 -19.96
C GLU A 630 4.61 -13.17 -19.81
N GLU A 631 4.13 -13.64 -18.65
CA GLU A 631 3.76 -15.05 -18.46
C GLU A 631 2.67 -15.49 -19.43
N ILE A 632 1.65 -14.65 -19.65
CA ILE A 632 0.55 -14.93 -20.61
C ILE A 632 1.09 -15.03 -22.03
N GLU A 633 1.94 -14.07 -22.43
CA GLU A 633 2.56 -14.05 -23.77
C GLU A 633 3.45 -15.28 -24.01
N GLN A 634 4.21 -15.70 -23.01
CA GLN A 634 5.13 -16.85 -23.12
C GLN A 634 4.45 -18.21 -22.83
N GLY A 635 3.26 -18.21 -22.24
CA GLY A 635 2.57 -19.43 -21.84
C GLY A 635 3.32 -20.25 -20.76
N GLN A 636 4.10 -19.60 -19.90
CA GLN A 636 4.87 -20.25 -18.84
C GLN A 636 4.98 -19.40 -17.57
N TYR A 637 5.30 -20.05 -16.44
CA TYR A 637 5.60 -19.33 -15.20
C TYR A 637 6.96 -18.64 -15.26
N LEU A 638 7.02 -17.41 -14.77
CA LEU A 638 8.26 -16.65 -14.68
C LEU A 638 8.61 -16.39 -13.22
N ASP A 639 9.70 -17.01 -12.79
CA ASP A 639 10.28 -16.82 -11.45
C ASP A 639 11.31 -15.70 -11.48
N LYS A 640 10.84 -14.45 -11.46
CA LYS A 640 11.70 -13.27 -11.51
C LYS A 640 12.53 -13.16 -10.22
N SER A 641 13.85 -13.01 -10.38
CA SER A 641 14.80 -12.86 -9.28
C SER A 641 14.51 -11.60 -8.45
N ALA A 642 15.06 -11.54 -7.23
CA ALA A 642 14.92 -10.35 -6.38
C ALA A 642 15.50 -9.09 -7.06
N SER A 643 16.60 -9.23 -7.81
CA SER A 643 17.25 -8.14 -8.55
C SER A 643 16.38 -7.62 -9.70
N GLU A 644 15.77 -8.51 -10.49
CA GLU A 644 14.83 -8.10 -11.54
C GLU A 644 13.62 -7.36 -10.96
N ARG A 645 13.07 -7.88 -9.86
CA ARG A 645 11.93 -7.25 -9.17
C ARG A 645 12.29 -5.88 -8.61
N LEU A 646 13.49 -5.69 -8.07
CA LEU A 646 13.99 -4.38 -7.66
C LEU A 646 14.15 -3.44 -8.87
N GLY A 647 14.61 -3.95 -10.01
CA GLY A 647 14.65 -3.20 -11.27
C GLY A 647 13.27 -2.70 -11.72
N TYR A 648 12.20 -3.46 -11.47
CA TYR A 648 10.83 -3.01 -11.75
C TYR A 648 10.38 -1.90 -10.79
N VAL A 649 10.77 -1.97 -9.52
CA VAL A 649 10.59 -0.88 -8.56
C VAL A 649 11.31 0.39 -9.03
N GLU A 650 12.55 0.26 -9.51
CA GLU A 650 13.31 1.37 -10.08
C GLU A 650 12.59 1.99 -11.29
N LYS A 651 12.15 1.15 -12.24
CA LYS A 651 11.37 1.59 -13.42
C LYS A 651 10.13 2.38 -13.02
N PHE A 652 9.35 1.87 -12.06
CA PHE A 652 8.16 2.57 -11.57
C PHE A 652 8.51 3.96 -11.01
N VAL A 653 9.60 4.08 -10.23
CA VAL A 653 10.04 5.38 -9.69
C VAL A 653 10.46 6.33 -10.81
N ARG A 654 11.23 5.87 -11.81
CA ARG A 654 11.62 6.69 -12.95
C ARG A 654 10.39 7.19 -13.72
N TYR A 655 9.44 6.30 -14.01
CA TYR A 655 8.18 6.66 -14.68
C TYR A 655 7.32 7.59 -13.83
N GLY A 656 7.31 7.41 -12.51
CA GLY A 656 6.63 8.30 -11.57
C GLY A 656 7.21 9.72 -11.58
N LEU A 657 8.54 9.87 -11.57
CA LEU A 657 9.20 11.18 -11.65
C LEU A 657 8.98 11.83 -13.03
N GLU A 658 8.97 11.04 -14.10
CA GLU A 658 8.60 11.50 -15.44
C GLU A 658 7.14 11.96 -15.52
N ALA A 659 6.21 11.30 -14.81
CA ALA A 659 4.77 11.56 -14.87
C ALA A 659 4.29 12.66 -13.90
N TRP A 660 4.82 12.71 -12.69
CA TRP A 660 4.38 13.66 -11.65
C TRP A 660 5.36 14.81 -11.42
N GLY A 661 6.61 14.67 -11.86
CA GLY A 661 7.66 15.67 -11.70
C GLY A 661 8.76 15.22 -10.74
N SER A 662 9.90 15.88 -10.86
CA SER A 662 11.08 15.67 -10.01
C SER A 662 11.23 16.73 -8.91
N ASP A 663 10.22 17.58 -8.72
CA ASP A 663 10.11 18.52 -7.60
C ASP A 663 9.58 17.81 -6.33
N GLU A 664 9.46 18.53 -5.21
CA GLU A 664 9.00 17.94 -3.95
C GLU A 664 7.63 17.27 -4.07
N VAL A 665 6.70 17.90 -4.79
CA VAL A 665 5.34 17.40 -4.98
C VAL A 665 5.36 16.13 -5.83
N GLY A 666 6.07 16.12 -6.95
CA GLY A 666 6.18 14.96 -7.83
C GLY A 666 6.89 13.78 -7.17
N VAL A 667 7.96 14.03 -6.40
CA VAL A 667 8.64 13.01 -5.58
C VAL A 667 7.69 12.47 -4.51
N GLY A 668 6.92 13.33 -3.84
CA GLY A 668 5.92 12.94 -2.84
C GLY A 668 4.83 12.03 -3.42
N GLN A 669 4.31 12.40 -4.59
CA GLN A 669 3.31 11.61 -5.32
C GLN A 669 3.88 10.25 -5.77
N THR A 670 5.12 10.23 -6.27
CA THR A 670 5.83 9.00 -6.65
C THR A 670 5.99 8.06 -5.47
N ARG A 671 6.44 8.57 -4.32
CA ARG A 671 6.58 7.78 -3.08
C ARG A 671 5.26 7.21 -2.60
N ARG A 672 4.20 8.02 -2.62
CA ARG A 672 2.86 7.58 -2.22
C ARG A 672 2.43 6.36 -3.04
N PHE A 673 2.43 6.48 -4.37
CA PHE A 673 1.96 5.40 -5.23
C PHE A 673 2.91 4.20 -5.25
N LEU A 674 4.22 4.41 -5.07
CA LEU A 674 5.17 3.31 -4.91
C LEU A 674 4.83 2.46 -3.67
N LEU A 675 4.62 3.10 -2.52
CA LEU A 675 4.30 2.37 -1.28
C LEU A 675 2.95 1.67 -1.37
N GLU A 676 1.97 2.30 -2.02
CA GLU A 676 0.69 1.66 -2.32
C GLU A 676 0.87 0.45 -3.24
N TRP A 677 1.70 0.52 -4.29
CA TRP A 677 1.98 -0.65 -5.14
C TRP A 677 2.71 -1.77 -4.38
N LEU A 678 3.72 -1.44 -3.57
CA LEU A 678 4.45 -2.41 -2.74
C LEU A 678 3.52 -3.14 -1.75
N SER A 679 2.43 -2.49 -1.32
CA SER A 679 1.39 -3.12 -0.49
C SER A 679 0.64 -4.26 -1.20
N PHE A 680 0.73 -4.35 -2.53
CA PHE A 680 0.27 -5.50 -3.31
C PHE A 680 1.42 -6.42 -3.69
N ALA A 681 2.53 -5.87 -4.18
CA ALA A 681 3.67 -6.64 -4.67
C ALA A 681 4.27 -7.58 -3.62
N HIS A 682 4.22 -7.22 -2.32
CA HIS A 682 4.72 -8.09 -1.24
C HIS A 682 3.98 -9.44 -1.13
N ARG A 683 2.78 -9.54 -1.71
CA ARG A 683 1.98 -10.76 -1.72
C ARG A 683 2.51 -11.79 -2.72
N TYR A 684 3.41 -11.40 -3.61
CA TYR A 684 4.03 -12.32 -4.54
C TYR A 684 4.92 -13.31 -3.79
N VAL A 685 4.64 -14.59 -3.98
CA VAL A 685 5.49 -15.69 -3.52
C VAL A 685 6.23 -16.22 -4.73
N PRO A 686 7.58 -16.22 -4.74
CA PRO A 686 8.36 -16.72 -5.85
C PRO A 686 7.99 -18.17 -6.23
N VAL A 687 7.90 -18.42 -7.53
CA VAL A 687 7.44 -19.73 -8.05
C VAL A 687 8.37 -20.85 -7.60
N GLY A 688 9.69 -20.60 -7.58
CA GLY A 688 10.69 -21.58 -7.17
C GLY A 688 10.62 -22.03 -5.70
N ILE A 689 9.92 -21.28 -4.83
CA ILE A 689 9.76 -21.63 -3.41
C ILE A 689 8.37 -22.18 -3.08
N LEU A 690 7.43 -22.15 -4.03
CA LEU A 690 6.13 -22.79 -3.87
C LEU A 690 6.29 -24.32 -3.95
N ALA A 691 5.58 -25.03 -3.08
CA ALA A 691 5.53 -26.49 -3.09
C ALA A 691 4.55 -27.02 -4.14
N HIS A 692 3.57 -26.20 -4.56
CA HIS A 692 2.53 -26.59 -5.51
C HIS A 692 2.18 -25.45 -6.47
N LEU A 693 1.91 -25.82 -7.73
CA LEU A 693 1.43 -24.94 -8.79
C LEU A 693 0.11 -25.52 -9.34
N PRO A 694 -0.85 -24.69 -9.76
CA PRO A 694 -0.81 -23.23 -9.85
C PRO A 694 -0.96 -22.52 -8.49
N PRO A 695 -0.36 -21.32 -8.32
CA PRO A 695 -0.63 -20.49 -7.15
C PRO A 695 -2.04 -19.90 -7.22
N SER A 696 -2.73 -19.79 -6.09
CA SER A 696 -4.01 -19.07 -6.02
C SER A 696 -3.82 -17.66 -5.45
N LEU A 697 -4.52 -16.68 -6.03
CA LEU A 697 -4.48 -15.28 -5.60
C LEU A 697 -4.84 -15.09 -4.11
N GLN A 698 -5.68 -15.98 -3.58
CA GLN A 698 -6.22 -15.88 -2.22
C GLN A 698 -5.38 -16.66 -1.20
N ASP A 699 -4.39 -17.42 -1.67
CA ASP A 699 -3.53 -18.20 -0.80
C ASP A 699 -2.49 -17.27 -0.14
N ARG A 700 -2.47 -17.25 1.21
CA ARG A 700 -1.52 -16.43 1.97
C ARG A 700 -0.34 -17.29 2.43
N PRO A 701 0.92 -16.90 2.16
CA PRO A 701 2.04 -17.67 2.64
C PRO A 701 2.13 -17.60 4.17
N PRO A 702 2.50 -18.70 4.84
CA PRO A 702 3.01 -18.63 6.21
C PRO A 702 4.29 -17.78 6.24
N ALA A 703 4.76 -17.39 7.43
CA ALA A 703 6.02 -16.67 7.56
C ALA A 703 7.16 -17.48 6.92
N TYR A 704 7.80 -16.92 5.90
CA TYR A 704 8.86 -17.56 5.15
C TYR A 704 10.04 -16.60 4.98
N ARG A 705 11.23 -17.17 4.80
CA ARG A 705 12.42 -16.44 4.36
C ARG A 705 12.59 -16.66 2.87
N GLY A 706 12.84 -15.59 2.12
CA GLY A 706 13.17 -15.68 0.70
C GLY A 706 14.49 -16.38 0.44
N ARG A 707 14.81 -16.65 -0.82
CA ARG A 707 16.10 -17.21 -1.25
C ARG A 707 17.29 -16.33 -0.86
N ASP A 708 17.06 -15.02 -0.81
CA ASP A 708 18.03 -14.03 -0.36
C ASP A 708 17.36 -12.96 0.53
N ASP A 709 18.18 -12.07 1.09
CA ASP A 709 17.70 -11.00 2.00
C ASP A 709 16.83 -9.97 1.28
N MET A 710 17.04 -9.73 -0.02
CA MET A 710 16.22 -8.79 -0.81
C MET A 710 14.84 -9.38 -1.11
N GLU A 711 14.76 -10.66 -1.45
CA GLU A 711 13.51 -11.39 -1.62
C GLU A 711 12.71 -11.43 -0.32
N THR A 712 13.39 -11.64 0.81
CA THR A 712 12.79 -11.56 2.14
C THR A 712 12.25 -10.15 2.42
N LEU A 713 13.00 -9.11 2.03
CA LEU A 713 12.58 -7.71 2.20
C LEU A 713 11.37 -7.35 1.32
N LEU A 714 11.36 -7.81 0.06
CA LEU A 714 10.26 -7.61 -0.88
C LEU A 714 8.99 -8.35 -0.46
N ALA A 715 9.11 -9.46 0.29
CA ALA A 715 7.99 -10.22 0.83
C ALA A 715 7.43 -9.66 2.15
N SER A 716 8.14 -8.71 2.78
CA SER A 716 7.75 -8.15 4.09
C SER A 716 6.44 -7.36 3.98
N ASP A 717 5.56 -7.55 4.97
CA ASP A 717 4.32 -6.77 5.14
C ASP A 717 4.53 -5.49 5.96
N ASN A 718 5.76 -5.25 6.45
CA ASN A 718 6.10 -4.09 7.24
C ASN A 718 6.52 -2.89 6.37
N TYR A 719 5.80 -1.78 6.49
CA TYR A 719 6.09 -0.55 5.75
C TYR A 719 7.51 0.00 5.98
N LEU A 720 8.13 -0.27 7.14
CA LEU A 720 9.51 0.15 7.43
C LEU A 720 10.52 -0.56 6.52
N ASP A 721 10.22 -1.79 6.11
CA ASP A 721 11.05 -2.55 5.18
C ASP A 721 10.90 -2.02 3.75
N TRP A 722 9.70 -1.55 3.37
CA TRP A 722 9.48 -0.86 2.10
C TRP A 722 10.27 0.45 2.02
N ILE A 723 10.42 1.16 3.15
CA ILE A 723 11.28 2.35 3.23
C ILE A 723 12.76 1.97 3.07
N LYS A 724 13.20 0.78 3.50
CA LYS A 724 14.58 0.32 3.27
C LYS A 724 14.85 -0.02 1.80
N ILE A 725 13.85 -0.54 1.08
CA ILE A 725 13.95 -0.78 -0.38
C ILE A 725 14.31 0.52 -1.10
N ARG A 726 13.74 1.66 -0.67
CA ARG A 726 14.12 2.99 -1.19
C ARG A 726 15.62 3.27 -1.01
N THR A 727 16.19 3.02 0.17
CA THR A 727 17.62 3.26 0.43
C THR A 727 18.53 2.35 -0.38
N ARG A 728 18.03 1.20 -0.85
CA ARG A 728 18.80 0.26 -1.69
C ARG A 728 18.78 0.64 -3.18
N LEU A 729 17.82 1.43 -3.65
CA LEU A 729 17.85 2.06 -4.99
C LEU A 729 19.01 3.07 -5.14
N ASP A 730 19.67 3.45 -4.04
CA ASP A 730 20.87 4.30 -4.04
C ASP A 730 22.16 3.53 -4.37
N CYS A 731 22.11 2.20 -4.53
CA CYS A 731 23.27 1.34 -4.81
C CYS A 731 23.22 0.73 -6.22
N SER A 732 23.57 1.53 -7.23
CA SER A 732 24.27 1.02 -8.39
C SER A 732 25.74 0.84 -7.97
N GLU A 733 26.26 -0.38 -8.07
CA GLU A 733 27.65 -0.81 -7.80
C GLU A 733 28.56 0.12 -6.96
N SER A 734 28.34 0.21 -5.64
CA SER A 734 29.40 0.60 -4.69
C SER A 734 29.01 0.23 -3.26
N SER A 735 29.08 -1.07 -2.97
CA SER A 735 29.06 -1.57 -1.61
C SER A 735 30.37 -1.15 -0.94
N THR A 736 30.46 0.00 -0.26
CA THR A 736 31.30 0.20 0.97
C THR A 736 31.03 1.51 1.75
N ILE A 737 30.47 2.62 1.21
CA ILE A 737 30.69 3.94 1.85
C ILE A 737 29.42 4.78 2.17
N ILE A 738 28.26 4.24 2.57
CA ILE A 738 27.14 5.13 3.05
C ILE A 738 26.41 4.60 4.31
N THR A 739 26.92 3.56 4.99
CA THR A 739 26.44 3.18 6.34
C THR A 739 27.16 3.90 7.48
N LEU A 740 28.02 4.89 7.19
CA LEU A 740 28.92 5.46 8.19
C LEU A 740 28.54 6.86 8.70
N GLN A 741 27.54 7.58 8.20
CA GLN A 741 27.27 8.96 8.66
C GLN A 741 26.13 9.06 9.69
N ASP A 742 24.97 8.42 9.48
CA ASP A 742 23.86 8.42 10.46
C ASP A 742 24.03 7.43 11.61
N SER A 743 24.85 6.40 11.41
CA SER A 743 25.27 5.49 12.49
C SER A 743 26.34 6.12 13.39
N LYS A 744 27.09 7.13 12.93
CA LYS A 744 28.11 7.79 13.78
C LYS A 744 27.46 8.56 14.94
N MET A 745 26.36 9.29 14.69
CA MET A 745 25.70 10.12 15.72
C MET A 745 25.01 9.32 16.84
N THR A 746 24.59 8.10 16.54
CA THR A 746 24.00 7.17 17.52
C THR A 746 25.05 6.33 18.22
N LEU A 747 26.11 5.91 17.51
CA LEU A 747 27.13 5.01 18.05
C LEU A 747 27.93 5.63 19.21
N TYR A 748 28.35 6.89 19.14
CA TYR A 748 29.12 7.46 20.26
C TYR A 748 28.26 7.70 21.51
N TYR A 749 27.00 8.12 21.40
CA TYR A 749 26.12 8.23 22.57
C TYR A 749 25.72 6.85 23.13
N SER A 750 25.58 5.82 22.28
CA SER A 750 25.43 4.43 22.72
C SER A 750 26.67 3.91 23.45
N LEU A 751 27.88 4.29 23.01
CA LEU A 751 29.12 3.98 23.73
C LEU A 751 29.19 4.69 25.09
N VAL A 752 28.78 5.96 25.17
CA VAL A 752 28.68 6.70 26.45
C VAL A 752 27.67 6.03 27.39
N PHE A 753 26.55 5.53 26.88
CA PHE A 753 25.57 4.78 27.68
C PHE A 753 26.14 3.46 28.22
N LEU A 754 26.84 2.68 27.40
CA LEU A 754 27.51 1.46 27.86
C LEU A 754 28.56 1.76 28.92
N LEU A 755 29.31 2.86 28.76
CA LEU A 755 30.28 3.33 29.74
C LEU A 755 29.60 3.72 31.07
N LEU A 756 28.47 4.42 31.02
CA LEU A 756 27.67 4.75 32.22
C LEU A 756 27.25 3.49 32.98
N VAL A 757 26.73 2.48 32.26
CA VAL A 757 26.30 1.21 32.87
C VAL A 757 27.48 0.48 33.50
N ALA A 758 28.66 0.49 32.85
CA ALA A 758 29.88 -0.07 33.42
C ALA A 758 30.34 0.68 34.68
N GLU A 759 30.33 2.01 34.66
CA GLU A 759 30.68 2.83 35.83
C GLU A 759 29.71 2.63 36.99
N MET A 760 28.41 2.54 36.73
CA MET A 760 27.39 2.26 37.74
C MET A 760 27.59 0.88 38.36
N THR A 761 27.87 -0.13 37.53
CA THR A 761 28.14 -1.48 38.00
C THR A 761 29.40 -1.54 38.87
N LEU A 762 30.47 -0.87 38.43
CA LEU A 762 31.73 -0.79 39.18
C LEU A 762 31.56 -0.02 40.49
N PHE A 763 30.83 1.08 40.49
CA PHE A 763 30.51 1.85 41.69
C PHE A 763 29.73 1.02 42.72
N MET A 764 28.71 0.27 42.26
CA MET A 764 27.97 -0.65 43.12
C MET A 764 28.89 -1.75 43.69
N LEU A 765 29.77 -2.34 42.88
CA LEU A 765 30.74 -3.33 43.35
C LEU A 765 31.71 -2.77 44.42
N LEU A 766 32.11 -1.50 44.31
CA LEU A 766 33.00 -0.86 45.27
C LEU A 766 32.32 -0.53 46.62
N ILE A 767 31.02 -0.23 46.59
CA ILE A 767 30.24 0.11 47.79
C ILE A 767 29.79 -1.13 48.57
N VAL A 768 29.61 -2.27 47.91
CA VAL A 768 29.19 -3.51 48.58
C VAL A 768 30.17 -3.87 49.71
N PRO A 769 29.70 -4.06 50.96
CA PRO A 769 30.56 -4.40 52.09
C PRO A 769 31.05 -5.85 51.98
N LEU A 770 32.21 -6.05 51.36
CA LEU A 770 32.83 -7.36 51.20
C LEU A 770 33.76 -7.72 52.38
N PRO A 771 33.88 -9.03 52.74
CA PRO A 771 34.84 -9.51 53.72
C PRO A 771 36.28 -9.12 53.38
N PHE A 772 37.06 -8.74 54.39
CA PHE A 772 38.42 -8.18 54.26
C PHE A 772 39.37 -9.03 53.39
N THR A 773 39.27 -10.35 53.46
CA THR A 773 40.09 -11.29 52.68
C THR A 773 39.80 -11.26 51.18
N ILE A 774 38.54 -11.05 50.80
CA ILE A 774 38.09 -10.93 49.41
C ILE A 774 38.46 -9.54 48.88
N ARG A 775 38.24 -8.50 49.69
CA ARG A 775 38.61 -7.12 49.38
C ARG A 775 40.11 -7.02 49.05
N ARG A 776 40.98 -7.60 49.89
CA ARG A 776 42.43 -7.63 49.67
C ARG A 776 42.83 -8.29 48.34
N LYS A 777 42.27 -9.46 48.02
CA LYS A 777 42.56 -10.19 46.77
C LYS A 777 42.11 -9.45 45.52
N MET A 778 40.93 -8.84 45.55
CA MET A 778 40.42 -8.02 44.44
C MET A 778 41.31 -6.81 44.17
N PHE A 779 41.82 -6.14 45.21
CA PHE A 779 42.64 -4.94 45.04
C PHE A 779 44.11 -5.22 44.66
N THR A 780 44.70 -6.34 45.11
CA THR A 780 46.04 -6.76 44.62
C THR A 780 46.06 -7.08 43.12
N PHE A 781 44.92 -7.45 42.55
CA PHE A 781 44.77 -7.63 41.09
C PHE A 781 44.67 -6.28 40.35
N ILE A 782 44.11 -5.26 41.01
CA ILE A 782 43.93 -3.90 40.48
C ILE A 782 45.24 -3.09 40.53
N GLU A 783 46.20 -3.42 41.41
CA GLU A 783 47.56 -2.82 41.41
C GLU A 783 48.47 -3.35 40.28
N SER A 784 47.96 -4.17 39.36
CA SER A 784 48.77 -4.68 38.25
C SER A 784 49.24 -3.55 37.30
N PRO A 785 50.44 -3.68 36.69
CA PRO A 785 50.97 -2.72 35.72
C PRO A 785 50.03 -2.47 34.52
N LEU A 786 49.11 -3.41 34.26
CA LEU A 786 48.10 -3.33 33.21
C LEU A 786 47.05 -2.24 33.52
N VAL A 787 46.65 -2.10 34.79
CA VAL A 787 45.65 -1.12 35.22
C VAL A 787 46.20 0.30 35.20
N ALA A 788 47.50 0.46 35.46
CA ALA A 788 48.18 1.76 35.30
C ALA A 788 48.14 2.26 33.84
N LYS A 789 48.23 1.38 32.84
CA LYS A 789 48.03 1.74 31.42
C LYS A 789 46.57 2.06 31.10
N LEU A 790 45.61 1.34 31.69
CA LEU A 790 44.18 1.63 31.57
C LEU A 790 43.79 2.99 32.16
N GLN A 791 44.46 3.47 33.22
CA GLN A 791 44.23 4.80 33.78
C GLN A 791 44.52 5.94 32.79
N TYR A 792 45.52 5.80 31.91
CA TYR A 792 45.76 6.77 30.85
C TYR A 792 44.64 6.75 29.80
N GLY A 793 44.15 5.56 29.43
CA GLY A 793 42.99 5.42 28.55
C GLY A 793 41.72 6.05 29.12
N MET A 794 41.46 5.86 30.42
CA MET A 794 40.29 6.45 31.10
C MET A 794 40.33 7.99 31.16
N LYS A 795 41.52 8.59 31.28
CA LYS A 795 41.68 10.06 31.22
C LYS A 795 41.40 10.61 29.83
N ILE A 796 41.82 9.90 28.77
CA ILE A 796 41.54 10.29 27.38
C ILE A 796 40.05 10.19 27.08
N THR A 797 39.39 9.10 27.51
CA THR A 797 37.94 8.94 27.36
C THR A 797 37.16 10.01 28.13
N PHE A 798 37.64 10.41 29.32
CA PHE A 798 37.04 11.49 30.09
C PHE A 798 37.07 12.84 29.33
N ILE A 799 38.19 13.18 28.70
CA ILE A 799 38.30 14.41 27.88
C ILE A 799 37.34 14.35 26.69
N PHE A 800 37.21 13.20 26.03
CA PHE A 800 36.28 13.02 24.92
C PHE A 800 34.82 13.17 25.34
N ILE A 801 34.42 12.57 26.47
CA ILE A 801 33.08 12.73 27.03
C ILE A 801 32.82 14.18 27.44
N LEU A 802 33.83 14.88 27.98
CA LEU A 802 33.72 16.30 28.32
C LEU A 802 33.45 17.17 27.08
N ILE A 803 34.11 16.90 25.95
CA ILE A 803 33.84 17.58 24.69
C ILE A 803 32.40 17.31 24.22
N LEU A 804 31.95 16.05 24.26
CA LEU A 804 30.57 15.69 23.91
C LEU A 804 29.54 16.32 24.85
N PHE A 805 29.88 16.48 26.13
CA PHE A 805 29.04 17.17 27.11
C PHE A 805 28.91 18.66 26.73
N ILE A 806 30.02 19.34 26.44
CA ILE A 806 30.00 20.76 26.02
C ILE A 806 29.19 20.94 24.72
N ASP A 807 29.37 20.06 23.74
CA ASP A 807 28.57 20.05 22.51
C ASP A 807 27.07 19.88 22.80
N SER A 808 26.72 18.93 23.67
CA SER A 808 25.33 18.69 24.05
C SER A 808 24.69 19.88 24.79
N VAL A 809 25.46 20.56 25.67
CA VAL A 809 25.02 21.78 26.37
C VAL A 809 24.79 22.92 25.38
N ASN A 810 25.73 23.14 24.46
CA ASN A 810 25.59 24.17 23.42
C ASN A 810 24.36 23.92 22.54
N ARG A 811 24.07 22.65 22.24
CA ARG A 811 22.89 22.26 21.47
C ARG A 811 21.58 22.46 22.24
N VAL A 812 21.55 22.14 23.54
CA VAL A 812 20.39 22.43 24.41
C VAL A 812 20.16 23.93 24.52
N TYR A 813 21.22 24.72 24.69
CA TYR A 813 21.15 26.19 24.78
C TYR A 813 20.60 26.81 23.49
N ARG A 814 21.06 26.35 22.33
CA ARG A 814 20.54 26.78 21.02
C ARG A 814 19.04 26.52 20.87
N VAL A 815 18.60 25.30 21.21
CA VAL A 815 17.17 24.92 21.17
C VAL A 815 16.33 25.72 22.19
N GLN A 816 16.91 26.12 23.33
CA GLN A 816 16.24 26.99 24.30
C GLN A 816 16.07 28.43 23.79
N ILE A 817 17.08 28.98 23.11
CA ILE A 817 16.97 30.31 22.49
C ILE A 817 15.90 30.29 21.40
N GLU A 818 15.90 29.28 20.52
CA GLU A 818 14.87 29.09 19.49
C GLU A 818 13.45 29.02 20.10
N LEU A 819 13.28 28.34 21.23
CA LEU A 819 12.00 28.27 21.95
C LEU A 819 11.61 29.60 22.62
N ALA A 820 12.58 30.38 23.11
CA ALA A 820 12.35 31.67 23.73
C ALA A 820 11.98 32.74 22.69
N GLU A 821 12.59 32.70 21.51
CA GLU A 821 12.23 33.53 20.36
C GLU A 821 10.85 33.15 19.83
N ALA A 822 10.54 31.86 19.69
CA ALA A 822 9.21 31.39 19.29
C ALA A 822 8.10 31.82 20.27
N ASN A 823 8.37 31.89 21.58
CA ASN A 823 7.39 32.38 22.56
C ASN A 823 7.24 33.92 22.57
N LYS A 824 8.22 34.69 22.09
CA LYS A 824 8.14 36.16 22.04
C LYS A 824 7.33 36.68 20.85
N THR A 825 7.25 35.92 19.76
CA THR A 825 6.64 36.36 18.50
C THR A 825 5.14 36.05 18.39
N SER A 826 4.49 35.46 19.41
CA SER A 826 3.13 34.90 19.27
C SER A 826 2.16 35.35 20.38
N GLY A 827 1.55 36.53 20.21
CA GLY A 827 0.23 36.84 20.75
C GLY A 827 -0.85 36.35 19.78
N GLN A 828 -1.75 35.49 20.25
CA GLN A 828 -2.87 34.85 19.54
C GLN A 828 -2.57 33.64 18.62
N ALA A 829 -3.11 32.50 19.06
CA ALA A 829 -3.64 31.37 18.29
C ALA A 829 -2.81 30.83 17.10
N VAL A 830 -1.65 30.23 17.39
CA VAL A 830 -0.93 29.33 16.48
C VAL A 830 -0.69 27.98 17.16
N MET A 831 -0.81 26.92 16.35
CA MET A 831 -1.08 25.53 16.69
C MET A 831 0.01 24.81 17.51
N GLY A 832 -0.40 23.85 18.35
CA GLY A 832 0.45 23.08 19.28
C GLY A 832 1.55 22.17 18.67
N HIS A 833 1.64 22.07 17.34
CA HIS A 833 2.57 21.17 16.63
C HIS A 833 4.03 21.67 16.63
N GLU A 834 4.27 22.97 16.41
CA GLU A 834 5.63 23.55 16.46
C GLU A 834 6.21 23.47 17.86
N ARG A 835 5.35 23.63 18.89
CA ARG A 835 5.74 23.43 20.29
C ARG A 835 6.18 21.98 20.54
N MET A 836 5.53 20.99 19.95
CA MET A 836 5.82 19.58 20.21
C MET A 836 7.10 19.10 19.53
N GLU A 837 7.40 19.58 18.32
CA GLU A 837 8.65 19.24 17.61
C GLU A 837 9.88 19.87 18.28
N VAL A 838 9.78 21.14 18.67
CA VAL A 838 10.84 21.81 19.44
C VAL A 838 10.99 21.15 20.82
N GLN A 839 9.89 20.71 21.45
CA GLN A 839 9.93 19.93 22.69
C GLN A 839 10.58 18.54 22.52
N ALA A 840 10.38 17.85 21.40
CA ALA A 840 11.02 16.56 21.13
C ALA A 840 12.53 16.74 20.89
N ARG A 841 12.93 17.74 20.10
CA ARG A 841 14.36 18.09 19.91
C ARG A 841 15.02 18.50 21.22
N LYS A 842 14.30 19.26 22.05
CA LYS A 842 14.69 19.60 23.43
C LYS A 842 14.83 18.33 24.29
N PHE A 843 13.91 17.38 24.20
CA PHE A 843 13.98 16.13 24.95
C PHE A 843 15.20 15.28 24.56
N TYR A 844 15.50 15.15 23.26
CA TYR A 844 16.66 14.41 22.80
C TYR A 844 17.99 15.09 23.17
N SER A 845 18.08 16.41 23.04
CA SER A 845 19.28 17.15 23.44
C SER A 845 19.47 17.14 24.96
N GLN A 846 18.39 17.26 25.74
CA GLN A 846 18.41 17.12 27.19
C GLN A 846 18.85 15.72 27.62
N ARG A 847 18.29 14.66 27.03
CA ARG A 847 18.67 13.28 27.34
C ARG A 847 20.16 13.04 27.11
N ASN A 848 20.69 13.48 25.97
CA ASN A 848 22.10 13.29 25.65
C ASN A 848 23.01 14.14 26.57
N MET A 849 22.58 15.35 26.95
CA MET A 849 23.26 16.17 27.95
C MET A 849 23.31 15.49 29.32
N TYR A 850 22.18 14.94 29.80
CA TYR A 850 22.15 14.21 31.07
C TYR A 850 23.01 12.95 31.01
N LEU A 851 22.99 12.21 29.91
CA LEU A 851 23.80 11.01 29.74
C LEU A 851 25.32 11.30 29.85
N CYS A 852 25.80 12.32 29.13
CA CYS A 852 27.19 12.76 29.21
C CYS A 852 27.53 13.41 30.57
N GLY A 853 26.58 14.11 31.18
CA GLY A 853 26.78 14.74 32.49
C GLY A 853 26.90 13.71 33.63
N PHE A 854 26.01 12.71 33.65
CA PHE A 854 26.03 11.65 34.66
C PHE A 854 27.26 10.76 34.54
N THR A 855 27.72 10.46 33.32
CA THR A 855 28.98 9.74 33.12
C THR A 855 30.16 10.52 33.69
N LEU A 856 30.35 11.78 33.33
CA LEU A 856 31.43 12.61 33.89
C LEU A 856 31.38 12.71 35.42
N PHE A 857 30.19 12.90 35.98
CA PHE A 857 30.00 13.00 37.42
C PHE A 857 30.35 11.68 38.12
N LEU A 858 29.90 10.56 37.57
CA LEU A 858 30.16 9.24 38.14
C LEU A 858 31.65 8.88 38.01
N SER A 859 32.31 9.19 36.87
CA SER A 859 33.76 9.00 36.72
C SER A 859 34.55 9.74 37.82
N LEU A 860 34.16 10.96 38.17
CA LEU A 860 34.80 11.76 39.22
C LEU A 860 34.60 11.16 40.61
N ILE A 861 33.37 10.73 40.91
CA ILE A 861 33.06 10.06 42.18
C ILE A 861 33.85 8.77 42.29
N LEU A 862 33.84 7.93 41.25
CA LEU A 862 34.47 6.62 41.26
C LEU A 862 35.97 6.73 41.51
N ASN A 863 36.64 7.72 40.90
CA ASN A 863 38.05 8.00 41.16
C ASN A 863 38.31 8.43 42.62
N ARG A 864 37.47 9.30 43.19
CA ARG A 864 37.61 9.73 44.59
C ARG A 864 37.31 8.61 45.58
N THR A 865 36.24 7.84 45.35
CA THR A 865 35.85 6.68 46.15
C THR A 865 36.94 5.62 46.11
N TYR A 866 37.56 5.39 44.96
CA TYR A 866 38.70 4.48 44.82
C TYR A 866 39.89 4.90 45.71
N ILE A 867 40.30 6.17 45.66
CA ILE A 867 41.42 6.68 46.48
C ILE A 867 41.07 6.59 47.97
N MET A 868 39.86 7.00 48.36
CA MET A 868 39.42 6.93 49.75
C MET A 868 39.41 5.49 50.30
N ILE A 869 38.96 4.52 49.50
CA ILE A 869 39.00 3.10 49.88
C ILE A 869 40.44 2.59 50.05
N LEU A 870 41.35 3.00 49.16
CA LEU A 870 42.77 2.66 49.31
C LEU A 870 43.38 3.23 50.59
N ASP A 871 43.04 4.47 50.94
CA ASP A 871 43.52 5.10 52.16
C ASP A 871 42.94 4.42 53.41
N VAL A 872 41.66 4.05 53.39
CA VAL A 872 41.03 3.26 54.47
C VAL A 872 41.73 1.91 54.63
N LEU A 873 42.03 1.19 53.54
CA LEU A 873 42.74 -0.08 53.61
C LEU A 873 44.17 0.07 54.17
N ARG A 874 44.91 1.11 53.74
CA ARG A 874 46.24 1.41 54.28
C ARG A 874 46.19 1.78 55.76
N LEU A 875 45.15 2.49 56.18
CA LEU A 875 44.92 2.82 57.58
C LEU A 875 44.55 1.56 58.39
N GLU A 876 43.69 0.69 57.87
CA GLU A 876 43.38 -0.61 58.49
C GLU A 876 44.62 -1.51 58.63
N GLU A 877 45.52 -1.53 57.63
CA GLU A 877 46.81 -2.23 57.73
C GLU A 877 47.73 -1.61 58.79
N LYS A 878 47.79 -0.27 58.87
CA LYS A 878 48.54 0.42 59.93
C LYS A 878 47.96 0.15 61.32
N VAL A 879 46.64 0.15 61.47
CA VAL A 879 45.96 -0.18 62.72
C VAL A 879 46.29 -1.62 63.14
N LYS A 880 46.22 -2.60 62.22
CA LYS A 880 46.66 -3.98 62.53
C LYS A 880 48.15 -4.09 62.89
N LYS A 881 49.01 -3.27 62.27
CA LYS A 881 50.44 -3.17 62.64
C LYS A 881 50.63 -2.62 64.06
N TYR A 882 49.75 -1.72 64.52
CA TYR A 882 49.76 -1.17 65.88
C TYR A 882 49.02 -2.03 66.92
N GLU A 883 47.99 -2.78 66.53
CA GLU A 883 47.21 -3.69 67.39
C GLU A 883 47.92 -5.02 67.67
N GLY A 884 49.06 -5.27 67.03
CA GLY A 884 49.88 -6.46 67.29
C GLY A 884 49.24 -7.76 66.82
N ASP A 885 48.99 -7.87 65.50
CA ASP A 885 48.62 -9.16 64.89
C ASP A 885 49.82 -10.14 64.93
N PRO A 886 49.70 -11.33 65.55
CA PRO A 886 50.80 -12.28 65.73
C PRO A 886 51.35 -12.89 64.42
N LYS A 887 50.84 -12.51 63.24
CA LYS A 887 51.32 -12.96 61.93
C LYS A 887 52.03 -11.90 61.08
N ALA A 888 52.43 -10.76 61.66
CA ALA A 888 53.27 -9.78 60.97
C ALA A 888 54.77 -10.11 61.10
N THR A 889 55.25 -11.13 60.36
CA THR A 889 56.68 -11.43 60.26
C THR A 889 57.37 -10.42 59.33
N GLY A 890 58.11 -9.49 59.92
CA GLY A 890 58.98 -8.57 59.18
C GLY A 890 59.99 -7.90 60.10
N LYS A 891 61.26 -7.90 59.70
CA LYS A 891 62.48 -7.46 60.41
C LYS A 891 62.51 -6.01 60.97
N GLU A 892 61.37 -5.33 61.05
CA GLU A 892 61.23 -4.04 61.72
C GLU A 892 60.71 -4.16 63.16
N SER A 893 60.17 -5.31 63.57
CA SER A 893 59.64 -5.51 64.93
C SER A 893 60.72 -5.55 66.01
N GLU A 894 61.98 -5.85 65.66
CA GLU A 894 63.11 -5.84 66.60
C GLU A 894 63.56 -4.42 66.99
N LYS A 895 63.31 -3.41 66.14
CA LYS A 895 63.67 -2.01 66.45
C LYS A 895 62.64 -1.28 67.32
N LEU A 896 61.43 -1.84 67.47
CA LEU A 896 60.38 -1.31 68.37
C LEU A 896 60.33 -1.99 69.74
N ALA A 897 61.09 -3.06 69.97
CA ALA A 897 61.18 -3.71 71.28
C ALA A 897 61.98 -2.90 72.33
N ASN A 898 62.76 -1.90 71.91
CA ASN A 898 63.64 -1.10 72.76
C ASN A 898 63.10 0.29 73.15
N ALA A 899 61.82 0.57 72.92
CA ALA A 899 61.17 1.80 73.37
C ALA A 899 59.85 1.49 74.11
N GLY A 900 59.95 1.32 75.44
CA GLY A 900 58.91 1.64 76.42
C GLY A 900 57.48 1.10 76.24
N ASN A 901 57.18 0.01 76.96
CA ASN A 901 55.87 -0.35 77.54
C ASN A 901 54.67 -0.74 76.64
N ALA A 902 54.88 -1.59 75.63
CA ALA A 902 53.79 -2.28 74.92
C ALA A 902 53.11 -3.42 75.72
N GLY A 903 53.44 -3.63 77.00
CA GLY A 903 52.84 -4.64 77.88
C GLY A 903 51.75 -4.12 78.83
N GLU A 904 51.65 -2.78 78.98
CA GLU A 904 50.77 -2.15 79.97
C GLU A 904 49.30 -2.17 79.55
N ILE A 905 49.02 -1.96 78.25
CA ILE A 905 47.67 -2.00 77.68
C ILE A 905 47.07 -3.42 77.75
N GLY A 906 47.88 -4.45 77.55
CA GLY A 906 47.44 -5.85 77.69
C GLY A 906 47.08 -6.22 79.14
N LYS A 907 47.89 -5.77 80.11
CA LYS A 907 47.60 -5.93 81.54
C LYS A 907 46.34 -5.16 81.95
N LEU A 908 46.20 -3.91 81.52
CA LEU A 908 45.03 -3.08 81.81
C LEU A 908 43.75 -3.65 81.19
N ARG A 909 43.79 -4.18 79.96
CA ARG A 909 42.63 -4.87 79.35
C ARG A 909 42.24 -6.15 80.10
N LYS A 910 43.21 -6.92 80.60
CA LYS A 910 42.93 -8.11 81.40
C LYS A 910 42.29 -7.77 82.74
N GLN A 911 42.76 -6.70 83.39
CA GLN A 911 42.16 -6.15 84.61
C GLN A 911 40.76 -5.59 84.36
N LEU A 912 40.54 -4.91 83.22
CA LEU A 912 39.22 -4.41 82.82
C LEU A 912 38.22 -5.57 82.63
N ALA A 913 38.64 -6.65 81.98
CA ALA A 913 37.82 -7.84 81.75
C ALA A 913 37.55 -8.67 83.02
N GLU A 914 38.40 -8.60 84.03
CA GLU A 914 38.10 -9.13 85.37
C GLU A 914 37.06 -8.27 86.09
N LYS A 915 37.23 -6.93 86.07
CA LYS A 915 36.29 -6.01 86.70
C LYS A 915 34.91 -6.02 86.04
N GLU A 916 34.82 -6.21 84.73
CA GLU A 916 33.54 -6.37 84.03
C GLU A 916 32.81 -7.65 84.43
N ARG A 917 33.53 -8.77 84.63
CA ARG A 917 32.94 -10.01 85.15
C ARG A 917 32.45 -9.87 86.58
N ASP A 918 33.20 -9.16 87.44
CA ASP A 918 32.77 -8.86 88.81
C ASP A 918 31.48 -8.01 88.80
N ILE A 919 31.40 -7.00 87.92
CA ILE A 919 30.20 -6.16 87.75
C ILE A 919 29.01 -7.01 87.26
N GLU A 920 29.23 -7.96 86.37
CA GLU A 920 28.17 -8.83 85.85
C GLU A 920 27.64 -9.80 86.93
N ILE A 921 28.52 -10.32 87.79
CA ILE A 921 28.14 -11.13 88.95
C ILE A 921 27.34 -10.29 89.94
N LEU A 922 27.78 -9.06 90.24
CA LEU A 922 27.07 -8.13 91.13
C LEU A 922 25.70 -7.74 90.56
N LYS A 923 25.58 -7.52 89.25
CA LYS A 923 24.30 -7.30 88.58
C LYS A 923 23.36 -8.49 88.73
N LYS A 924 23.85 -9.72 88.53
CA LYS A 924 23.03 -10.94 88.73
C LYS A 924 22.58 -11.10 90.18
N GLN A 925 23.43 -10.78 91.15
CA GLN A 925 23.04 -10.77 92.57
C GLN A 925 21.99 -9.69 92.87
N SER A 926 22.16 -8.48 92.32
CA SER A 926 21.19 -7.38 92.45
C SER A 926 19.85 -7.70 91.79
N GLU A 927 19.85 -8.35 90.62
CA GLU A 927 18.64 -8.79 89.94
C GLU A 927 17.93 -9.90 90.72
N GLY A 928 18.67 -10.85 91.29
CA GLY A 928 18.12 -11.88 92.18
C GLY A 928 17.41 -11.30 93.40
N LEU A 929 18.08 -10.37 94.11
CA LEU A 929 17.51 -9.63 95.24
C LEU A 929 16.29 -8.79 94.84
N SER A 930 16.35 -8.11 93.69
CA SER A 930 15.21 -7.36 93.17
C SER A 930 14.03 -8.27 92.83
N LYS A 931 14.29 -9.50 92.36
CA LYS A 931 13.26 -10.47 92.00
C LYS A 931 12.59 -11.06 93.24
N GLU A 932 13.37 -11.38 94.28
CA GLU A 932 12.84 -11.76 95.59
C GLU A 932 12.03 -10.62 96.23
N TYR A 933 12.51 -9.37 96.13
CA TYR A 933 11.77 -8.20 96.60
C TYR A 933 10.43 -8.04 95.87
N ILE A 934 10.41 -8.22 94.54
CA ILE A 934 9.18 -8.18 93.74
C ILE A 934 8.25 -9.35 94.09
N GLU A 935 8.76 -10.57 94.23
CA GLU A 935 7.92 -11.72 94.66
C GLU A 935 7.32 -11.53 96.05
N MET A 936 8.08 -10.95 96.98
CA MET A 936 7.59 -10.60 98.31
C MET A 936 6.57 -9.46 98.25
N SER A 937 6.82 -8.44 97.42
CA SER A 937 5.90 -7.33 97.17
C SER A 937 4.58 -7.80 96.54
N ASP A 938 4.63 -8.72 95.57
CA ASP A 938 3.46 -9.30 94.90
C ASP A 938 2.67 -10.22 95.84
N LYS A 939 3.35 -11.00 96.69
CA LYS A 939 2.69 -11.75 97.77
C LYS A 939 1.99 -10.83 98.77
N TYR A 940 2.60 -9.70 99.10
CA TYR A 940 2.02 -8.70 100.01
C TYR A 940 0.85 -7.93 99.35
N GLY A 941 0.96 -7.62 98.06
CA GLY A 941 -0.09 -6.98 97.27
C GLY A 941 -1.33 -7.85 97.07
N ASN A 942 -1.15 -9.16 96.91
CA ASN A 942 -2.28 -10.10 96.78
C ASN A 942 -3.05 -10.35 98.10
N THR A 943 -2.55 -9.89 99.25
CA THR A 943 -3.27 -9.95 100.52
C THR A 943 -4.07 -8.70 100.85
N ASN A 944 -4.04 -7.65 100.02
CA ASN A 944 -4.65 -6.37 100.35
C ASN A 944 -5.37 -5.73 99.13
N PRO A 945 -6.67 -5.96 98.93
CA PRO A 945 -7.41 -5.47 97.79
C PRO A 945 -8.00 -4.08 98.07
N ASP A 946 -7.15 -3.05 98.17
CA ASP A 946 -7.63 -1.66 98.23
C ASP A 946 -6.50 -0.68 97.87
N ALA A 947 -6.32 -0.42 96.58
CA ALA A 947 -5.91 0.89 96.05
C ALA A 947 -5.84 0.86 94.52
N THR A 948 -6.77 1.59 93.93
CA THR A 948 -6.91 1.93 92.52
C THR A 948 -5.76 2.83 92.01
N PRO A 949 -5.61 2.96 90.67
CA PRO A 949 -4.33 3.22 90.00
C PRO A 949 -4.15 4.70 89.58
N LYS A 950 -2.89 5.12 89.40
CA LYS A 950 -2.49 6.26 88.54
C LYS A 950 -1.08 5.99 87.99
N LYS A 951 -0.94 5.76 86.68
CA LYS A 951 -0.87 6.72 85.56
C LYS A 951 0.58 7.12 85.24
N ASP A 952 0.93 6.90 83.97
CA ASP A 952 1.94 7.57 83.16
C ASP A 952 3.42 7.32 83.48
N ARG A 953 4.00 6.28 82.86
CA ARG A 953 5.04 6.43 81.82
C ARG A 953 5.32 5.14 81.08
#